data_AF-A0A8C3PV94-F1
#
_entry.id   AF-A0A8C3PV94-F1
#
_cell.length_a   1.000
_cell.length_b   1.000
_cell.length_c   1.000
_cell.angle_alpha   90.00
_cell.angle_beta   90.00
_cell.angle_gamma   90.00
#
_symmetry.space_group_name_H-M   'P 1'
#
loop_
_entity.id
_entity.type
_entity.pdbx_description
1 polymer ?
#
loop_
_entity_poly.entity_id
_entity_poly.type
_entity_poly.pdbx_seq_one_letter_code
_entity_poly.pdbx_strand_id
1 'polypeptide(L)'
;TTTLREWSIIWRQLYVVNNREMFRSVRHMIYDLIEWRSQILSGTLPQDELKELKKKVTAKIDYGNRILDLDLVVRDEDGNILDPEQTSTISLFRAHEIASKQVEERLLEEKKQNIDINRQAKFAATPSFALFVNLKNVVCKIGEDAEVLMSLYDPHESKFISENYLVRWSSSGLPKDIDRLHNLRAVFTDLGSKDLKREKISFVCQIVRVGRMELRDNNTRKLTSGLRRPFGVAVMDVTDIINGKVDDEDKQHFIPFQPVAGENDFLQTVINKVIAAKEVNHKGQGLWVTLKLLPGDIHQIRKEFPHLVDRSTAVARKMGFPEIIMPGDVRNDIYVTLVQGDFDKGSKTTAKNVEVTVSVYDEDGKRLESVIFPGAGDEAISEYKSVIYYQVKQPRWFETVKVAIPIEDVNRSHLRFTFRHRSSQDSKDKSEKIFALAFVKLMRYDGTTLRDGEHDLIVYKAEAKKLEDASTYLSLPSTKIELEEKGHSATGKSMQNLGSCTISKDSFQISTLVCSTKLTQNVDLLGLLKWRSNTNLLQQNLKQLMKVDGGEVVKFLQDTLDALFNIMMENSESETFDTLVFDALVFIIGLIADRKFQHFNPVLETYIKKHFSATLAYTKLTKVLKTYVDNAEKCGITDQLFKAMKALEYIFKFIVRSRILFNQGSMTLQY
;
A
#
# COMPACT_ATOMS: atom_id res chain seq x y z
N THR A 1 4.75 52.49 15.82
CA THR A 1 6.17 52.71 16.23
C THR A 1 6.36 52.53 17.72
N THR A 2 5.52 53.14 18.57
CA THR A 2 5.57 52.97 20.05
C THR A 2 5.47 51.51 20.48
N THR A 3 4.50 50.76 19.94
CA THR A 3 4.34 49.31 20.17
C THR A 3 5.63 48.51 19.96
N LEU A 4 6.36 48.78 18.87
CA LEU A 4 7.61 48.08 18.58
C LEU A 4 8.71 48.39 19.61
N ARG A 5 8.72 49.60 20.18
CA ARG A 5 9.68 49.95 21.24
C ARG A 5 9.37 49.19 22.52
N GLU A 6 8.10 49.15 22.93
CA GLU A 6 7.66 48.39 24.11
C GLU A 6 7.91 46.89 23.93
N TRP A 7 7.49 46.32 22.81
CA TRP A 7 7.72 44.91 22.51
C TRP A 7 9.20 44.56 22.42
N SER A 8 10.07 45.47 21.96
CA SER A 8 11.51 45.21 21.90
C SER A 8 12.15 45.04 23.28
N ILE A 9 11.63 45.71 24.31
CA ILE A 9 12.10 45.58 25.69
C ILE A 9 11.70 44.19 26.22
N ILE A 10 10.43 43.82 26.05
CA ILE A 10 9.90 42.53 26.49
C ILE A 10 10.55 41.38 25.71
N TRP A 11 10.78 41.54 24.41
CA TRP A 11 11.44 40.56 23.57
C TRP A 11 12.87 40.24 24.06
N ARG A 12 13.62 41.24 24.52
CA ARG A 12 14.94 41.02 25.16
C ARG A 12 14.79 40.28 26.49
N GLN A 13 13.78 40.60 27.29
CA GLN A 13 13.51 39.89 28.55
C GLN A 13 13.14 38.41 28.32
N LEU A 14 12.33 38.11 27.30
CA LEU A 14 11.97 36.74 26.93
C LEU A 14 13.19 35.89 26.57
N TYR A 15 14.23 36.50 25.97
CA TYR A 15 15.51 35.84 25.72
C TYR A 15 16.24 35.51 27.02
N VAL A 16 16.29 36.46 27.96
CA VAL A 16 16.96 36.28 29.27
C VAL A 16 16.28 35.19 30.10
N VAL A 17 14.95 35.10 30.05
CA VAL A 17 14.15 34.09 30.78
C VAL A 17 14.12 32.73 30.02
N ASN A 18 14.80 32.62 28.88
CA ASN A 18 14.89 31.42 28.02
C ASN A 18 13.53 30.88 27.53
N ASN A 19 12.52 31.74 27.39
CA ASN A 19 11.24 31.38 26.78
C ASN A 19 11.35 31.45 25.24
N ARG A 20 11.91 30.39 24.64
CA ARG A 20 12.29 30.35 23.21
C ARG A 20 11.11 30.41 22.25
N GLU A 21 9.95 29.88 22.63
CA GLU A 21 8.76 29.87 21.79
C GLU A 21 8.17 31.27 21.65
N MET A 22 7.92 31.94 22.78
CA MET A 22 7.43 33.32 22.79
C MET A 22 8.43 34.29 22.17
N PHE A 23 9.73 34.11 22.43
CA PHE A 23 10.78 34.90 21.80
C PHE A 23 10.74 34.83 20.26
N ARG A 24 10.55 33.62 19.69
CA ARG A 24 10.43 33.45 18.24
C ARG A 24 9.13 34.03 17.71
N SER A 25 8.00 33.79 18.39
CA SER A 25 6.70 34.31 17.96
C SER A 25 6.71 35.85 17.87
N VAL A 26 7.11 36.53 18.94
CA VAL A 26 7.19 38.00 19.01
C VAL A 26 8.15 38.57 17.98
N ARG A 27 9.27 37.89 17.71
CA ARG A 27 10.23 38.30 16.66
C ARG A 27 9.58 38.35 15.28
N HIS A 28 8.81 37.33 14.90
CA HIS A 28 8.12 37.30 13.61
C HIS A 28 7.09 38.44 13.52
N MET A 29 6.30 38.65 14.58
CA MET A 29 5.34 39.75 14.60
C MET A 29 6.01 41.13 14.50
N ILE A 30 7.17 41.33 15.13
CA ILE A 30 7.97 42.56 15.00
C ILE A 30 8.39 42.79 13.55
N TYR A 31 8.86 41.75 12.84
CA TYR A 31 9.26 41.89 11.44
C TYR A 31 8.09 42.23 10.53
N ASP A 32 6.94 41.55 10.70
CA ASP A 32 5.73 41.85 9.94
C ASP A 32 5.29 43.31 10.15
N LEU A 33 5.30 43.78 11.41
CA LEU A 33 4.92 45.15 11.74
C LEU A 33 5.91 46.19 11.20
N ILE A 34 7.19 45.86 11.09
CA ILE A 34 8.20 46.73 10.46
C ILE A 34 7.93 46.83 8.96
N GLU A 35 7.64 45.71 8.30
CA GLU A 35 7.30 45.67 6.88
C GLU A 35 6.02 46.47 6.59
N TRP A 36 4.94 46.21 7.34
CA TRP A 36 3.68 46.93 7.17
C TRP A 36 3.81 48.41 7.47
N ARG A 37 4.65 48.80 8.44
CA ARG A 37 5.00 50.21 8.66
C ARG A 37 5.68 50.81 7.43
N SER A 38 6.61 50.08 6.80
CA SER A 38 7.28 50.54 5.57
C SER A 38 6.27 50.72 4.43
N GLN A 39 5.35 49.78 4.27
CA GLN A 39 4.29 49.85 3.26
C GLN A 39 3.34 51.04 3.51
N ILE A 40 2.91 51.29 4.75
CA ILE A 40 2.08 52.45 5.10
C ILE A 40 2.81 53.77 4.80
N LEU A 41 4.11 53.86 5.11
CA LEU A 41 4.91 55.07 4.88
C LEU A 41 5.33 55.27 3.43
N SER A 42 5.28 54.23 2.60
CA SER A 42 5.63 54.33 1.18
C SER A 42 4.67 55.24 0.40
N GLY A 43 3.42 55.38 0.86
CA GLY A 43 2.39 56.18 0.21
C GLY A 43 1.94 55.65 -1.15
N THR A 44 2.38 54.45 -1.56
CA THR A 44 2.08 53.86 -2.88
C THR A 44 0.84 52.96 -2.89
N LEU A 45 0.20 52.74 -1.74
CA LEU A 45 -0.96 51.87 -1.61
C LEU A 45 -2.27 52.62 -1.96
N PRO A 46 -3.17 52.01 -2.75
CA PRO A 46 -4.56 52.45 -2.91
C PRO A 46 -5.28 52.61 -1.57
N GLN A 47 -6.31 53.47 -1.51
CA GLN A 47 -7.04 53.73 -0.25
C GLN A 47 -7.66 52.48 0.37
N ASP A 48 -8.19 51.57 -0.46
CA ASP A 48 -8.82 50.32 0.02
C ASP A 48 -7.79 49.37 0.62
N GLU A 49 -6.66 49.16 -0.06
CA GLU A 49 -5.54 48.34 0.46
C GLU A 49 -4.93 48.95 1.72
N LEU A 50 -4.83 50.28 1.79
CA LEU A 50 -4.35 50.97 2.98
C LEU A 50 -5.32 50.77 4.16
N LYS A 51 -6.64 50.77 3.92
CA LYS A 51 -7.65 50.53 4.95
C LYS A 51 -7.57 49.09 5.47
N GLU A 52 -7.43 48.10 4.59
CA GLU A 52 -7.25 46.70 5.00
C GLU A 52 -5.93 46.49 5.75
N LEU A 53 -4.83 47.07 5.26
CA LEU A 53 -3.53 46.96 5.92
C LEU A 53 -3.55 47.59 7.32
N LYS A 54 -4.22 48.74 7.49
CA LYS A 54 -4.43 49.35 8.83
C LYS A 54 -5.17 48.40 9.77
N LYS A 55 -6.28 47.79 9.32
CA LYS A 55 -7.03 46.80 10.12
C LYS A 55 -6.17 45.58 10.49
N LYS A 56 -5.33 45.12 9.56
CA LYS A 56 -4.41 44.00 9.78
C LYS A 56 -3.32 44.34 10.80
N VAL A 57 -2.76 45.55 10.72
CA VAL A 57 -1.77 46.07 11.66
C VAL A 57 -2.35 46.19 13.06
N THR A 58 -3.50 46.84 13.22
CA THR A 58 -4.13 47.03 14.54
C THR A 58 -4.48 45.70 15.18
N ALA A 59 -5.10 44.79 14.44
CA ALA A 59 -5.43 43.48 14.96
C ALA A 59 -4.22 42.66 15.42
N LYS A 60 -3.08 42.76 14.72
CA LYS A 60 -1.85 42.05 15.12
C LYS A 60 -1.17 42.70 16.33
N ILE A 61 -1.27 44.01 16.46
CA ILE A 61 -0.83 44.73 17.67
C ILE A 61 -1.68 44.33 18.87
N ASP A 62 -3.00 44.32 18.73
CA ASP A 62 -3.93 44.04 19.81
C ASP A 62 -3.78 42.58 20.28
N TYR A 63 -3.62 41.64 19.33
CA TYR A 63 -3.26 40.25 19.63
C TYR A 63 -1.91 40.13 20.36
N GLY A 64 -0.88 40.80 19.84
CA GLY A 64 0.45 40.74 20.43
C GLY A 64 0.50 41.36 21.84
N ASN A 65 -0.23 42.45 22.09
CA ASN A 65 -0.37 43.03 23.41
C ASN A 65 -1.02 42.04 24.37
N ARG A 66 -2.07 41.32 23.95
CA ARG A 66 -2.74 40.34 24.79
C ARG A 66 -1.84 39.17 25.18
N ILE A 67 -1.04 38.63 24.26
CA ILE A 67 -0.12 37.51 24.58
C ILE A 67 1.10 37.97 25.40
N LEU A 68 1.44 39.26 25.34
CA LEU A 68 2.51 39.88 26.11
C LEU A 68 2.00 40.46 27.45
N ASP A 69 0.72 40.26 27.76
CA ASP A 69 0.04 40.77 28.96
C ASP A 69 0.14 42.30 29.12
N LEU A 70 -0.02 43.00 27.99
CA LEU A 70 -0.06 44.46 27.88
C LEU A 70 -1.49 44.97 27.72
N ASP A 71 -1.68 46.26 28.03
CA ASP A 71 -2.97 46.93 27.88
C ASP A 71 -3.48 46.90 26.43
N LEU A 72 -4.78 46.62 26.29
CA LEU A 72 -5.48 46.62 25.01
C LEU A 72 -5.89 48.06 24.66
N VAL A 73 -5.59 48.47 23.43
CA VAL A 73 -5.96 49.80 22.94
C VAL A 73 -7.29 49.72 22.20
N VAL A 74 -8.29 50.49 22.63
CA VAL A 74 -9.61 50.50 21.99
C VAL A 74 -9.60 51.40 20.75
N ARG A 75 -10.15 50.90 19.64
CA ARG A 75 -10.11 51.55 18.33
C ARG A 75 -11.49 51.68 17.69
N ASP A 76 -11.65 52.66 16.80
CA ASP A 76 -12.83 52.81 15.94
C ASP A 76 -12.82 51.85 14.75
N GLU A 77 -13.86 51.89 13.91
CA GLU A 77 -14.01 51.03 12.72
C GLU A 77 -12.94 51.27 11.64
N ASP A 78 -12.27 52.43 11.68
CA ASP A 78 -11.21 52.84 10.78
C ASP A 78 -9.80 52.57 11.35
N GLY A 79 -9.71 52.02 12.57
CA GLY A 79 -8.49 51.60 13.25
C GLY A 79 -7.78 52.71 14.05
N ASN A 80 -8.40 53.87 14.20
CA ASN A 80 -7.88 54.97 15.01
C ASN A 80 -8.17 54.73 16.50
N ILE A 81 -7.34 55.28 17.38
CA ILE A 81 -7.51 55.15 18.83
C ILE A 81 -8.72 56.00 19.25
N LEU A 82 -9.65 55.42 20.00
CA LEU A 82 -10.79 56.17 20.54
C LEU A 82 -10.32 57.14 21.61
N ASP A 83 -10.75 58.40 21.50
CA ASP A 83 -10.48 59.43 22.50
C ASP A 83 -11.48 59.29 23.67
N PRO A 84 -11.01 59.01 24.91
CA PRO A 84 -11.87 58.89 26.08
C PRO A 84 -12.59 60.18 26.46
N GLU A 85 -12.08 61.36 26.06
CA GLU A 85 -12.71 62.66 26.38
C GLU A 85 -13.86 62.97 25.42
N GLN A 86 -13.84 62.40 24.21
CA GLN A 86 -14.87 62.58 23.19
C GLN A 86 -15.89 61.44 23.16
N THR A 87 -15.56 60.28 23.74
CA THR A 87 -16.39 59.07 23.69
C THR A 87 -17.12 58.86 25.01
N SER A 88 -18.44 58.65 24.96
CA SER A 88 -19.22 58.28 26.16
C SER A 88 -18.64 57.05 26.84
N THR A 89 -18.59 57.06 28.17
CA THR A 89 -18.06 55.96 29.00
C THR A 89 -18.71 54.61 28.66
N ILE A 90 -20.01 54.60 28.37
CA ILE A 90 -20.74 53.38 28.00
C ILE A 90 -20.30 52.87 26.62
N SER A 91 -20.11 53.78 25.66
CA SER A 91 -19.65 53.43 24.31
C SER A 91 -18.22 52.91 24.32
N LEU A 92 -17.34 53.53 25.12
CA LEU A 92 -15.96 53.09 25.29
C LEU A 92 -15.89 51.71 25.93
N PHE A 93 -16.70 51.45 26.96
CA PHE A 93 -16.80 50.13 27.60
C PHE A 93 -17.27 49.04 26.62
N ARG A 94 -18.30 49.33 25.81
CA ARG A 94 -18.78 48.38 24.79
C ARG A 94 -17.73 48.09 23.73
N ALA A 95 -17.02 49.13 23.26
CA ALA A 95 -15.94 48.96 22.29
C ALA A 95 -14.78 48.12 22.87
N HIS A 96 -14.45 48.31 24.14
CA HIS A 96 -13.47 47.47 24.85
C HIS A 96 -13.95 46.01 24.97
N GLU A 97 -15.22 45.78 25.31
CA GLU A 97 -15.78 44.43 25.42
C GLU A 97 -15.73 43.68 24.08
N ILE A 98 -16.06 44.37 22.98
CA ILE A 98 -15.99 43.82 21.62
C ILE A 98 -14.55 43.50 21.24
N ALA A 99 -13.60 44.42 21.47
CA ALA A 99 -12.19 44.21 21.16
C ALA A 99 -11.61 43.03 21.95
N SER A 100 -11.94 42.92 23.24
CA SER A 100 -11.50 41.82 24.10
C SER A 100 -12.02 40.46 23.59
N LYS A 101 -13.32 40.37 23.26
CA LYS A 101 -13.93 39.15 22.69
C LYS A 101 -13.28 38.74 21.37
N GLN A 102 -13.05 39.68 20.46
CA GLN A 102 -12.42 39.40 19.16
C GLN A 102 -10.98 38.88 19.30
N VAL A 103 -10.22 39.35 20.29
CA VAL A 103 -8.86 38.85 20.55
C VAL A 103 -8.91 37.47 21.20
N GLU A 104 -9.88 37.21 22.09
CA GLU A 104 -10.06 35.90 22.72
C GLU A 104 -10.50 34.81 21.73
N GLU A 105 -11.40 35.13 20.80
CA GLU A 105 -11.79 34.25 19.70
C GLU A 105 -10.58 33.86 18.83
N ARG A 106 -9.71 34.83 18.49
CA ARG A 106 -8.48 34.55 17.72
C ARG A 106 -7.47 33.69 18.49
N LEU A 107 -7.36 33.87 19.80
CA LEU A 107 -6.50 33.00 20.64
C LEU A 107 -6.99 31.55 20.64
N LEU A 108 -8.30 31.34 20.62
CA LEU A 108 -8.92 30.02 20.49
C LEU A 108 -8.71 29.45 19.08
N GLU A 109 -8.79 30.28 18.04
CA GLU A 109 -8.51 29.90 16.65
C GLU A 109 -7.05 29.49 16.45
N GLU A 110 -6.07 30.24 16.95
CA GLU A 110 -4.64 29.88 16.80
C GLU A 110 -4.27 28.60 17.57
N LYS A 111 -4.86 28.36 18.76
CA LYS A 111 -4.69 27.09 19.49
C LYS A 111 -5.22 25.90 18.70
N LYS A 112 -6.25 26.08 17.87
CA LYS A 112 -6.78 25.05 16.96
C LYS A 112 -5.99 24.96 15.65
N GLN A 113 -5.52 26.07 15.10
CA GLN A 113 -4.93 26.14 13.76
C GLN A 113 -3.44 25.77 13.68
N ASN A 114 -2.64 26.00 14.73
CA ASN A 114 -1.18 25.74 14.67
C ASN A 114 -0.79 24.24 14.64
N ILE A 115 -1.68 23.34 15.07
CA ILE A 115 -1.45 21.89 15.02
C ILE A 115 -1.97 21.31 13.70
N ASP A 116 -3.06 21.85 13.15
CA ASP A 116 -3.78 21.24 12.03
C ASP A 116 -3.37 21.76 10.64
N ILE A 117 -3.07 23.04 10.43
CA ILE A 117 -2.95 23.59 9.06
C ILE A 117 -1.60 23.25 8.39
N ASN A 118 -0.48 23.38 9.11
CA ASN A 118 0.84 23.04 8.56
C ASN A 118 1.04 21.52 8.39
N ARG A 119 0.33 20.72 9.20
CA ARG A 119 0.26 19.26 9.05
C ARG A 119 -0.65 18.89 7.88
N GLN A 120 -1.90 19.36 7.83
CA GLN A 120 -2.83 19.08 6.73
C GLN A 120 -2.29 19.51 5.37
N ALA A 121 -1.54 20.61 5.27
CA ALA A 121 -0.89 21.02 4.03
C ALA A 121 0.21 20.03 3.56
N LYS A 122 0.98 19.44 4.49
CA LYS A 122 1.97 18.38 4.18
C LYS A 122 1.30 17.02 3.91
N PHE A 123 0.24 16.69 4.64
CA PHE A 123 -0.56 15.47 4.46
C PHE A 123 -1.42 15.49 3.18
N ALA A 124 -1.87 16.66 2.72
CA ALA A 124 -2.60 16.82 1.46
C ALA A 124 -1.68 16.78 0.23
N ALA A 125 -0.40 17.14 0.37
CA ALA A 125 0.57 17.16 -0.72
C ALA A 125 1.32 15.83 -0.91
N THR A 126 1.35 14.95 0.09
CA THR A 126 2.15 13.71 0.06
C THR A 126 1.24 12.50 -0.24
N PRO A 127 1.42 11.83 -1.39
CA PRO A 127 0.52 10.75 -1.84
C PRO A 127 0.83 9.38 -1.20
N SER A 128 1.85 9.29 -0.35
CA SER A 128 2.31 8.05 0.26
C SER A 128 2.71 8.25 1.72
N PHE A 129 2.34 7.29 2.56
CA PHE A 129 2.63 7.26 3.99
C PHE A 129 3.19 5.90 4.37
N ALA A 130 3.90 5.87 5.48
CA ALA A 130 4.36 4.63 6.08
C ALA A 130 4.15 4.63 7.60
N LEU A 131 3.84 3.47 8.18
CA LEU A 131 3.76 3.29 9.61
C LEU A 131 5.06 2.63 10.11
N PHE A 132 5.85 3.36 10.88
CA PHE A 132 6.99 2.83 11.60
C PHE A 132 6.52 2.13 12.87
N VAL A 133 7.03 0.93 13.09
CA VAL A 133 6.73 0.08 14.25
C VAL A 133 8.03 -0.41 14.86
N ASN A 134 8.17 -0.27 16.17
CA ASN A 134 9.30 -0.80 16.91
C ASN A 134 8.79 -1.70 18.03
N LEU A 135 9.07 -3.00 17.93
CA LEU A 135 8.74 -3.99 18.95
C LEU A 135 9.72 -3.86 20.11
N LYS A 136 9.24 -3.44 21.28
CA LYS A 136 10.06 -3.28 22.48
C LYS A 136 10.18 -4.57 23.26
N ASN A 137 9.06 -5.27 23.47
CA ASN A 137 9.04 -6.48 24.29
C ASN A 137 7.82 -7.38 24.00
N VAL A 138 7.95 -8.68 24.23
CA VAL A 138 6.88 -9.68 24.17
C VAL A 138 6.73 -10.32 25.56
N VAL A 139 5.68 -9.94 26.29
CA VAL A 139 5.41 -10.38 27.66
C VAL A 139 4.42 -11.55 27.62
N CYS A 140 4.80 -12.65 26.96
CA CYS A 140 3.96 -13.85 26.83
C CYS A 140 4.70 -15.08 27.36
N LYS A 141 4.04 -15.92 28.16
CA LYS A 141 4.61 -17.19 28.65
C LYS A 141 4.47 -18.28 27.58
N ILE A 142 5.27 -18.20 26.51
CA ILE A 142 5.18 -19.12 25.36
C ILE A 142 5.77 -20.50 25.70
N GLY A 143 6.93 -20.54 26.37
CA GLY A 143 7.59 -21.77 26.83
C GLY A 143 8.25 -22.61 25.72
N GLU A 144 8.12 -22.21 24.47
CA GLU A 144 8.76 -22.79 23.29
C GLU A 144 9.25 -21.66 22.38
N ASP A 145 9.96 -22.02 21.31
CA ASP A 145 10.27 -21.06 20.24
C ASP A 145 8.98 -20.60 19.56
N ALA A 146 8.96 -19.37 19.06
CA ALA A 146 7.78 -18.79 18.43
C ALA A 146 8.11 -17.87 17.25
N GLU A 147 7.13 -17.70 16.40
CA GLU A 147 7.08 -16.74 15.30
C GLU A 147 6.03 -15.69 15.66
N VAL A 148 6.45 -14.43 15.70
CA VAL A 148 5.61 -13.27 15.95
C VAL A 148 5.40 -12.57 14.62
N LEU A 149 4.18 -12.64 14.09
CA LEU A 149 3.77 -12.08 12.80
C LEU A 149 2.96 -10.82 13.04
N MET A 150 3.46 -9.68 12.55
CA MET A 150 2.82 -8.37 12.72
C MET A 150 2.34 -7.82 11.38
N SER A 151 1.10 -7.31 11.31
CA SER A 151 0.50 -6.85 10.06
C SER A 151 -0.60 -5.81 10.29
N LEU A 152 -0.93 -5.06 9.25
CA LEU A 152 -2.09 -4.17 9.21
C LEU A 152 -3.31 -4.93 8.69
N TYR A 153 -4.45 -4.76 9.35
CA TYR A 153 -5.69 -5.46 9.08
C TYR A 153 -6.87 -4.49 8.98
N ASP A 154 -7.72 -4.69 7.98
CA ASP A 154 -9.00 -4.03 7.82
C ASP A 154 -10.11 -4.91 8.44
N PRO A 155 -10.73 -4.48 9.56
CA PRO A 155 -11.81 -5.23 10.19
C PRO A 155 -13.12 -5.27 9.39
N HIS A 156 -13.38 -4.25 8.56
CA HIS A 156 -14.60 -4.15 7.76
C HIS A 156 -14.56 -5.12 6.57
N GLU A 157 -13.44 -5.15 5.84
CA GLU A 157 -13.24 -6.10 4.73
C GLU A 157 -12.80 -7.49 5.21
N SER A 158 -12.45 -7.62 6.50
CA SER A 158 -11.84 -8.82 7.09
C SER A 158 -10.59 -9.32 6.34
N LYS A 159 -9.75 -8.38 5.90
CA LYS A 159 -8.55 -8.65 5.09
C LYS A 159 -7.33 -7.92 5.62
N PHE A 160 -6.17 -8.57 5.47
CA PHE A 160 -4.89 -7.93 5.73
C PHE A 160 -4.56 -6.92 4.63
N ILE A 161 -4.01 -5.78 5.02
CA ILE A 161 -3.61 -4.67 4.14
C ILE A 161 -2.13 -4.79 3.77
N SER A 162 -1.29 -5.31 4.66
CA SER A 162 0.17 -5.36 4.50
C SER A 162 0.73 -6.78 4.56
N GLU A 163 1.97 -6.92 4.10
CA GLU A 163 2.80 -8.08 4.41
C GLU A 163 2.94 -8.29 5.92
N ASN A 164 3.19 -9.54 6.31
CA ASN A 164 3.60 -9.86 7.67
C ASN A 164 5.02 -9.38 7.91
N TYR A 165 5.30 -8.78 9.06
CA TYR A 165 6.64 -8.59 9.59
C TYR A 165 6.91 -9.71 10.60
N LEU A 166 7.91 -10.55 10.32
CA LEU A 166 8.19 -11.78 11.06
C LEU A 166 9.38 -11.58 12.02
N VAL A 167 9.15 -11.84 13.30
CA VAL A 167 10.19 -11.90 14.34
C VAL A 167 10.23 -13.29 14.95
N ARG A 168 11.40 -13.95 14.91
CA ARG A 168 11.62 -15.26 15.54
C ARG A 168 12.01 -15.07 17.01
N TRP A 169 11.15 -15.52 17.90
CA TRP A 169 11.30 -15.46 19.34
C TRP A 169 11.80 -16.81 19.88
N SER A 170 12.78 -16.79 20.77
CA SER A 170 13.31 -18.00 21.40
C SER A 170 12.51 -18.40 22.64
N SER A 171 12.59 -19.69 22.98
CA SER A 171 12.11 -20.25 24.25
C SER A 171 12.70 -19.58 25.50
N SER A 172 13.88 -18.96 25.40
CA SER A 172 14.48 -18.15 26.49
C SER A 172 13.86 -16.76 26.67
N GLY A 173 12.88 -16.37 25.85
CA GLY A 173 12.21 -15.08 25.96
C GLY A 173 12.97 -13.92 25.31
N LEU A 174 13.98 -14.20 24.50
CA LEU A 174 14.74 -13.24 23.69
C LEU A 174 14.58 -13.54 22.19
N PRO A 175 14.77 -12.58 21.27
CA PRO A 175 14.91 -12.88 19.85
C PRO A 175 15.99 -13.94 19.59
N LYS A 176 15.76 -14.88 18.67
CA LYS A 176 16.70 -15.98 18.39
C LYS A 176 18.05 -15.52 17.83
N ASP A 177 18.06 -14.46 17.04
CA ASP A 177 19.26 -13.86 16.48
C ASP A 177 19.63 -12.61 17.27
N ILE A 178 20.68 -12.71 18.08
CA ILE A 178 21.21 -11.61 18.89
C ILE A 178 21.75 -10.48 17.99
N ASP A 179 22.30 -10.81 16.82
CA ASP A 179 22.75 -9.84 15.81
C ASP A 179 21.57 -9.07 15.16
N ARG A 180 20.34 -9.59 15.28
CA ARG A 180 19.09 -8.97 14.79
C ARG A 180 18.34 -8.19 15.88
N LEU A 181 18.96 -7.83 17.01
CA LEU A 181 18.36 -6.91 17.99
C LEU A 181 18.02 -5.53 17.38
N HIS A 182 18.78 -5.10 16.36
CA HIS A 182 18.47 -3.91 15.56
C HIS A 182 17.24 -4.10 14.64
N ASN A 183 16.83 -5.34 14.44
CA ASN A 183 15.82 -5.76 13.48
C ASN A 183 14.41 -5.87 14.08
N LEU A 184 14.17 -5.37 15.31
CA LEU A 184 12.84 -5.23 15.93
C LEU A 184 12.02 -4.04 15.39
N ARG A 185 12.55 -3.36 14.37
CA ARG A 185 11.95 -2.21 13.72
C ARG A 185 11.48 -2.61 12.33
N ALA A 186 10.26 -2.23 12.01
CA ALA A 186 9.68 -2.40 10.69
C ALA A 186 8.98 -1.13 10.23
N VAL A 187 8.97 -0.92 8.93
CA VAL A 187 8.21 0.15 8.28
C VAL A 187 7.20 -0.50 7.36
N PHE A 188 5.92 -0.24 7.62
CA PHE A 188 4.82 -0.62 6.75
C PHE A 188 4.62 0.47 5.70
N THR A 189 5.02 0.23 4.45
CA THR A 189 5.07 1.24 3.37
C THR A 189 3.86 1.19 2.44
N ASP A 190 3.81 2.14 1.50
CA ASP A 190 2.86 2.17 0.38
C ASP A 190 1.40 2.43 0.78
N LEU A 191 1.18 3.01 1.96
CA LEU A 191 -0.14 3.42 2.43
C LEU A 191 -0.56 4.70 1.70
N GLY A 192 -1.69 4.66 1.01
CA GLY A 192 -2.22 5.80 0.24
C GLY A 192 -3.33 6.54 0.97
N SER A 193 -3.83 7.62 0.36
CA SER A 193 -4.91 8.43 0.92
C SER A 193 -6.21 7.62 1.13
N LYS A 194 -6.46 6.61 0.29
CA LYS A 194 -7.58 5.67 0.46
C LYS A 194 -7.46 4.84 1.73
N ASP A 195 -6.25 4.46 2.11
CA ASP A 195 -6.03 3.67 3.32
C ASP A 195 -6.21 4.55 4.55
N LEU A 196 -5.71 5.79 4.53
CA LEU A 196 -5.94 6.75 5.62
C LEU A 196 -7.42 7.10 5.81
N LYS A 197 -8.23 7.06 4.74
CA LYS A 197 -9.67 7.32 4.80
C LYS A 197 -10.51 6.13 5.28
N ARG A 198 -9.91 4.96 5.53
CA ARG A 198 -10.64 3.80 6.06
C ARG A 198 -11.21 4.14 7.44
N GLU A 199 -12.41 3.63 7.72
CA GLU A 199 -13.07 3.87 9.01
C GLU A 199 -12.27 3.31 10.19
N LYS A 200 -11.60 2.16 9.99
CA LYS A 200 -10.84 1.48 11.02
C LYS A 200 -9.67 0.69 10.44
N ILE A 201 -8.49 0.85 11.04
CA ILE A 201 -7.31 0.02 10.78
C ILE A 201 -6.81 -0.56 12.09
N SER A 202 -6.66 -1.87 12.12
CA SER A 202 -6.14 -2.60 13.28
C SER A 202 -4.74 -3.11 13.01
N PHE A 203 -3.83 -2.93 13.98
CA PHE A 203 -2.55 -3.60 14.00
C PHE A 203 -2.70 -4.95 14.69
N VAL A 204 -2.40 -6.01 13.96
CA VAL A 204 -2.61 -7.40 14.40
C VAL A 204 -1.26 -8.08 14.56
N CYS A 205 -1.07 -8.70 15.72
CA CYS A 205 0.05 -9.56 16.01
C CYS A 205 -0.43 -10.99 16.24
N GLN A 206 -0.02 -11.92 15.37
CA GLN A 206 -0.29 -13.35 15.52
C GLN A 206 0.96 -14.04 16.08
N ILE A 207 0.78 -14.88 17.10
CA ILE A 207 1.87 -15.67 17.68
C ILE A 207 1.64 -17.13 17.31
N VAL A 208 2.63 -17.71 16.65
CA VAL A 208 2.68 -19.13 16.27
C VAL A 208 3.84 -19.77 17.03
N ARG A 209 3.57 -20.77 17.85
CA ARG A 209 4.63 -21.52 18.55
C ARG A 209 5.19 -22.61 17.64
N VAL A 210 6.48 -22.87 17.73
CA VAL A 210 7.21 -23.86 16.97
C VAL A 210 7.83 -24.87 17.94
N GLY A 211 7.26 -26.06 17.98
CA GLY A 211 7.59 -27.01 19.05
C GLY A 211 7.04 -28.41 18.83
N ARG A 212 6.61 -29.06 19.91
CA ARG A 212 6.08 -30.45 19.87
C ARG A 212 4.61 -30.46 19.48
N MET A 213 3.94 -31.60 19.25
CA MET A 213 2.48 -31.60 18.97
C MET A 213 1.67 -31.43 20.27
N GLU A 214 2.06 -32.12 21.33
CA GLU A 214 1.46 -32.07 22.67
C GLU A 214 2.49 -31.56 23.68
N LEU A 215 2.02 -30.82 24.70
CA LEU A 215 2.84 -30.27 25.78
C LEU A 215 2.99 -31.24 26.98
N ARG A 216 2.40 -32.43 26.94
CA ARG A 216 2.47 -33.38 28.05
C ARG A 216 3.82 -34.12 28.03
N ASP A 217 4.51 -34.07 29.16
CA ASP A 217 5.76 -34.81 29.37
C ASP A 217 5.47 -36.30 29.55
N ASN A 218 5.63 -37.07 28.48
CA ASN A 218 5.81 -38.52 28.58
C ASN A 218 7.30 -38.83 28.35
N ASN A 219 8.02 -39.03 29.46
CA ASN A 219 9.48 -39.21 29.52
C ASN A 219 10.06 -40.45 28.81
N THR A 220 9.26 -41.23 28.07
CA THR A 220 9.70 -42.52 27.52
C THR A 220 9.84 -42.55 25.99
N ARG A 221 9.48 -41.49 25.27
CA ARG A 221 9.40 -41.52 23.80
C ARG A 221 9.86 -40.22 23.13
N LYS A 222 10.69 -40.31 22.08
CA LYS A 222 11.05 -39.16 21.23
C LYS A 222 9.79 -38.63 20.53
N LEU A 223 9.44 -37.38 20.84
CA LEU A 223 8.30 -36.66 20.27
C LEU A 223 8.73 -35.85 19.05
N THR A 224 7.82 -35.70 18.08
CA THR A 224 8.03 -34.86 16.90
C THR A 224 8.20 -33.40 17.33
N SER A 225 9.19 -32.70 16.77
CA SER A 225 9.50 -31.29 17.05
C SER A 225 9.49 -30.44 15.77
N GLY A 226 9.47 -29.11 15.92
CA GLY A 226 9.49 -28.16 14.79
C GLY A 226 8.12 -27.95 14.14
N LEU A 227 7.04 -28.29 14.84
CA LEU A 227 5.67 -28.14 14.36
C LEU A 227 5.14 -26.74 14.67
N ARG A 228 4.66 -26.03 13.65
CA ARG A 228 4.03 -24.71 13.78
C ARG A 228 2.59 -24.87 14.27
N ARG A 229 2.24 -24.24 15.39
CA ARG A 229 0.92 -24.33 16.03
C ARG A 229 0.43 -22.94 16.44
N PRO A 230 -0.88 -22.66 16.40
CA PRO A 230 -1.39 -21.37 16.84
C PRO A 230 -1.18 -21.22 18.36
N PHE A 231 -0.78 -20.04 18.82
CA PHE A 231 -0.65 -19.72 20.24
C PHE A 231 -1.66 -18.65 20.67
N GLY A 232 -1.78 -17.56 19.91
CA GLY A 232 -2.76 -16.52 20.18
C GLY A 232 -2.55 -15.27 19.33
N VAL A 233 -3.33 -14.24 19.63
CA VAL A 233 -3.40 -13.00 18.85
C VAL A 233 -3.44 -11.81 19.80
N ALA A 234 -2.78 -10.72 19.43
CA ALA A 234 -2.93 -9.41 20.06
C ALA A 234 -3.37 -8.41 18.99
N VAL A 235 -4.34 -7.54 19.30
CA VAL A 235 -4.87 -6.57 18.32
C VAL A 235 -4.99 -5.20 18.97
N MET A 236 -4.60 -4.16 18.24
CA MET A 236 -4.73 -2.76 18.65
C MET A 236 -5.37 -1.94 17.52
N ASP A 237 -6.26 -1.03 17.86
CA ASP A 237 -6.75 -0.01 16.92
C ASP A 237 -5.68 1.07 16.74
N VAL A 238 -5.25 1.29 15.49
CA VAL A 238 -4.22 2.27 15.14
C VAL A 238 -4.75 3.40 14.26
N THR A 239 -6.08 3.49 14.11
CA THR A 239 -6.75 4.46 13.24
C THR A 239 -6.38 5.90 13.56
N ASP A 240 -6.35 6.29 14.83
CA ASP A 240 -6.00 7.66 15.23
C ASP A 240 -4.52 8.00 15.03
N ILE A 241 -3.62 6.99 15.08
CA ILE A 241 -2.19 7.15 14.80
C ILE A 241 -1.98 7.32 13.29
N ILE A 242 -2.65 6.50 12.48
CA ILE A 242 -2.58 6.58 11.01
C ILE A 242 -3.23 7.86 10.48
N ASN A 243 -4.25 8.37 11.17
CA ASN A 243 -4.85 9.68 10.86
C ASN A 243 -4.03 10.87 11.37
N GLY A 244 -2.89 10.63 12.04
CA GLY A 244 -2.01 11.70 12.53
C GLY A 244 -2.59 12.52 13.68
N LYS A 245 -3.66 12.05 14.34
CA LYS A 245 -4.27 12.72 15.51
C LYS A 245 -3.43 12.55 16.77
N VAL A 246 -2.64 11.47 16.84
CA VAL A 246 -1.74 11.15 17.95
C VAL A 246 -0.32 11.09 17.41
N ASP A 247 0.54 12.02 17.84
CA ASP A 247 1.95 12.06 17.47
C ASP A 247 2.80 12.19 18.74
N ASP A 248 3.09 11.05 19.34
CA ASP A 248 3.97 10.94 20.52
C ASP A 248 4.99 9.83 20.24
N GLU A 249 6.22 10.27 19.93
CA GLU A 249 7.28 9.40 19.40
C GLU A 249 7.74 8.32 20.39
N ASP A 250 7.62 8.61 21.69
CA ASP A 250 8.12 7.77 22.78
C ASP A 250 7.01 7.00 23.50
N LYS A 251 5.75 7.20 23.10
CA LYS A 251 4.61 6.52 23.73
C LYS A 251 4.66 5.02 23.46
N GLN A 252 4.86 4.27 24.53
CA GLN A 252 4.78 2.81 24.50
C GLN A 252 3.32 2.37 24.59
N HIS A 253 2.90 1.58 23.62
CA HIS A 253 1.57 0.98 23.59
C HIS A 253 1.66 -0.47 24.03
N PHE A 254 0.82 -0.84 25.01
CA PHE A 254 0.63 -2.22 25.42
C PHE A 254 -0.54 -2.82 24.65
N ILE A 255 -0.26 -3.87 23.88
CA ILE A 255 -1.27 -4.62 23.12
C ILE A 255 -1.62 -5.89 23.90
N PRO A 256 -2.87 -6.02 24.41
CA PRO A 256 -3.26 -7.17 25.20
C PRO A 256 -3.29 -8.45 24.35
N PHE A 257 -2.72 -9.52 24.90
CA PHE A 257 -2.68 -10.82 24.24
C PHE A 257 -3.91 -11.67 24.61
N GLN A 258 -4.53 -12.29 23.59
CA GLN A 258 -5.60 -13.26 23.73
C GLN A 258 -5.11 -14.64 23.25
N PRO A 259 -5.01 -15.65 24.15
CA PRO A 259 -4.66 -17.01 23.75
C PRO A 259 -5.78 -17.66 22.93
N VAL A 260 -5.38 -18.58 22.04
CA VAL A 260 -6.31 -19.52 21.40
C VAL A 260 -6.73 -20.57 22.43
N ALA A 261 -7.96 -20.46 22.94
CA ALA A 261 -8.44 -21.27 24.07
C ALA A 261 -9.28 -22.49 23.64
N GLY A 262 -9.94 -22.45 22.48
CA GLY A 262 -10.79 -23.54 21.98
C GLY A 262 -10.13 -24.43 20.93
N GLU A 263 -10.52 -25.71 20.88
CA GLU A 263 -10.06 -26.68 19.86
C GLU A 263 -10.47 -26.30 18.42
N ASN A 264 -11.50 -25.46 18.27
CA ASN A 264 -12.00 -24.94 16.98
C ASN A 264 -11.77 -23.43 16.81
N ASP A 265 -10.96 -22.79 17.65
CA ASP A 265 -10.63 -21.37 17.49
C ASP A 265 -9.46 -21.20 16.50
N PHE A 266 -9.74 -20.66 15.32
CA PHE A 266 -8.72 -20.28 14.34
C PHE A 266 -8.19 -18.87 14.64
N LEU A 267 -6.95 -18.56 14.25
CA LEU A 267 -6.33 -17.24 14.47
C LEU A 267 -7.21 -16.10 13.94
N GLN A 268 -7.79 -16.27 12.74
CA GLN A 268 -8.69 -15.29 12.13
C GLN A 268 -9.95 -15.03 12.97
N THR A 269 -10.53 -16.09 13.54
CA THR A 269 -11.72 -15.97 14.40
C THR A 269 -11.39 -15.25 15.70
N VAL A 270 -10.21 -15.50 16.27
CA VAL A 270 -9.74 -14.80 17.49
C VAL A 270 -9.49 -13.32 17.21
N ILE A 271 -8.90 -12.96 16.06
CA ILE A 271 -8.74 -11.55 15.63
C ILE A 271 -10.08 -10.82 15.68
N ASN A 272 -11.09 -11.37 15.01
CA ASN A 272 -12.41 -10.74 14.93
C ASN A 272 -13.12 -10.67 16.29
N LYS A 273 -12.97 -11.71 17.14
CA LYS A 273 -13.48 -11.70 18.53
C LYS A 273 -12.85 -10.59 19.37
N VAL A 274 -11.52 -10.41 19.29
CA VAL A 274 -10.80 -9.35 20.04
C VAL A 274 -11.25 -7.97 19.59
N ILE A 275 -11.39 -7.76 18.28
CA ILE A 275 -11.84 -6.48 17.72
C ILE A 275 -13.27 -6.15 18.18
N ALA A 276 -14.14 -7.15 18.30
CA ALA A 276 -15.51 -6.98 18.76
C ALA A 276 -15.62 -6.79 20.29
N ALA A 277 -14.76 -7.45 21.07
CA ALA A 277 -14.83 -7.47 22.54
C ALA A 277 -14.43 -6.15 23.22
N LYS A 278 -13.69 -5.27 22.52
CA LYS A 278 -13.12 -3.98 23.02
C LYS A 278 -12.15 -4.09 24.20
N GLU A 279 -12.38 -4.97 25.16
CA GLU A 279 -11.50 -5.28 26.29
C GLU A 279 -11.18 -6.77 26.35
N VAL A 280 -9.90 -7.08 26.60
CA VAL A 280 -9.39 -8.45 26.67
C VAL A 280 -8.84 -8.71 28.07
N ASN A 281 -9.28 -9.79 28.72
CA ASN A 281 -8.70 -10.21 29.99
C ASN A 281 -7.32 -10.87 29.77
N HIS A 282 -6.31 -10.03 29.66
CA HIS A 282 -4.97 -10.42 29.25
C HIS A 282 -4.08 -10.91 30.39
N LYS A 283 -4.50 -10.80 31.66
CA LYS A 283 -3.74 -11.23 32.86
C LYS A 283 -2.27 -10.78 32.86
N GLY A 284 -2.00 -9.57 32.35
CA GLY A 284 -0.65 -9.01 32.20
C GLY A 284 0.17 -9.52 31.01
N GLN A 285 -0.39 -10.36 30.14
CA GLN A 285 0.28 -10.85 28.93
C GLN A 285 0.00 -9.94 27.73
N GLY A 286 1.01 -9.66 26.92
CA GLY A 286 0.86 -8.74 25.79
C GLY A 286 2.17 -8.39 25.11
N LEU A 287 2.11 -7.41 24.21
CA LEU A 287 3.27 -6.87 23.49
C LEU A 287 3.41 -5.38 23.76
N TRP A 288 4.65 -4.92 23.85
CA TRP A 288 4.98 -3.50 23.92
C TRP A 288 5.53 -3.03 22.59
N VAL A 289 4.88 -2.04 21.97
CA VAL A 289 5.29 -1.47 20.69
C VAL A 289 5.29 0.06 20.75
N THR A 290 6.13 0.70 19.94
CA THR A 290 6.00 2.13 19.63
C THR A 290 5.64 2.27 18.15
N LEU A 291 4.72 3.17 17.84
CA LEU A 291 4.13 3.36 16.50
C LEU A 291 4.26 4.82 16.10
N LYS A 292 4.70 5.10 14.87
CA LYS A 292 4.80 6.47 14.34
C LYS A 292 4.46 6.52 12.86
N LEU A 293 3.60 7.44 12.45
CA LEU A 293 3.31 7.68 11.04
C LEU A 293 4.39 8.58 10.43
N LEU A 294 4.96 8.15 9.30
CA LEU A 294 5.98 8.87 8.56
C LEU A 294 5.45 9.22 7.16
N PRO A 295 5.46 10.50 6.75
CA PRO A 295 5.07 10.89 5.40
C PRO A 295 6.19 10.56 4.40
N GLY A 296 5.80 10.15 3.20
CA GLY A 296 6.70 9.93 2.07
C GLY A 296 6.91 8.45 1.72
N ASP A 297 7.60 8.22 0.60
CA ASP A 297 8.05 6.89 0.19
C ASP A 297 9.28 6.42 1.03
N ILE A 298 9.66 5.15 0.90
CA ILE A 298 10.79 4.58 1.66
C ILE A 298 12.12 5.31 1.45
N HIS A 299 12.35 5.90 0.26
CA HIS A 299 13.59 6.62 -0.04
C HIS A 299 13.59 8.00 0.64
N GLN A 300 12.45 8.69 0.62
CA GLN A 300 12.23 9.95 1.31
C GLN A 300 12.35 9.77 2.83
N ILE A 301 11.67 8.75 3.38
CA ILE A 301 11.67 8.46 4.82
C ILE A 301 13.10 8.18 5.32
N ARG A 302 13.89 7.38 4.58
CA ARG A 302 15.29 7.11 4.94
C ARG A 302 16.17 8.35 4.93
N LYS A 303 15.83 9.36 4.13
CA LYS A 303 16.57 10.64 4.05
C LYS A 303 16.14 11.62 5.13
N GLU A 304 14.83 11.71 5.41
CA GLU A 304 14.27 12.66 6.37
C GLU A 304 14.31 12.15 7.81
N PHE A 305 14.20 10.84 8.02
CA PHE A 305 14.18 10.18 9.33
C PHE A 305 15.25 9.09 9.49
N PRO A 306 16.55 9.39 9.23
CA PRO A 306 17.62 8.39 9.28
C PRO A 306 17.85 7.78 10.67
N HIS A 307 17.40 8.47 11.74
CA HIS A 307 17.49 7.98 13.11
C HIS A 307 16.45 6.90 13.45
N LEU A 308 15.34 6.84 12.70
CA LEU A 308 14.28 5.84 12.86
C LEU A 308 14.44 4.70 11.87
N VAL A 309 14.67 5.04 10.60
CA VAL A 309 14.67 4.10 9.48
C VAL A 309 16.04 4.10 8.80
N ASP A 310 16.76 3.01 8.98
CA ASP A 310 18.02 2.75 8.33
C ASP A 310 17.87 1.73 7.17
N ARG A 311 18.99 1.23 6.65
CA ARG A 311 18.99 0.21 5.58
C ARG A 311 18.66 -1.19 6.09
N SER A 312 18.93 -1.48 7.36
CA SER A 312 18.62 -2.77 8.01
C SER A 312 17.15 -2.90 8.42
N THR A 313 16.45 -1.78 8.60
CA THR A 313 15.04 -1.74 9.01
C THR A 313 14.19 -2.54 8.04
N ALA A 314 13.41 -3.49 8.55
CA ALA A 314 12.53 -4.33 7.75
C ALA A 314 11.46 -3.49 7.05
N VAL A 315 11.21 -3.76 5.77
CA VAL A 315 10.20 -3.05 4.98
C VAL A 315 9.08 -4.03 4.65
N ALA A 316 7.91 -3.83 5.27
CA ALA A 316 6.70 -4.59 4.98
C ALA A 316 5.83 -3.76 4.03
N ARG A 317 5.74 -4.19 2.76
CA ARG A 317 4.95 -3.45 1.77
C ARG A 317 3.46 -3.68 1.96
N LYS A 318 2.64 -2.74 1.48
CA LYS A 318 1.21 -2.96 1.28
C LYS A 318 0.99 -4.10 0.28
N MET A 319 0.05 -5.00 0.58
CA MET A 319 -0.43 -5.99 -0.38
C MET A 319 -1.35 -5.29 -1.38
N GLY A 320 -1.00 -5.34 -2.65
CA GLY A 320 -1.56 -4.46 -3.68
C GLY A 320 -0.63 -3.29 -4.00
N PHE A 321 -1.06 -2.44 -4.93
CA PHE A 321 -0.27 -1.31 -5.38
C PHE A 321 -0.41 -0.08 -4.46
N PRO A 322 0.65 0.75 -4.36
CA PRO A 322 0.51 2.11 -3.85
C PRO A 322 -0.49 2.89 -4.71
N GLU A 323 -0.98 4.02 -4.19
CA GLU A 323 -1.88 4.90 -4.93
C GLU A 323 -1.23 5.47 -6.21
N ILE A 324 0.08 5.70 -6.17
CA ILE A 324 0.86 6.16 -7.32
C ILE A 324 1.98 5.16 -7.59
N ILE A 325 2.10 4.73 -8.85
CA ILE A 325 3.23 3.95 -9.35
C ILE A 325 4.06 4.85 -10.25
N MET A 326 5.29 5.15 -9.85
CA MET A 326 6.18 5.99 -10.64
C MET A 326 6.76 5.24 -11.84
N PRO A 327 7.02 5.91 -12.98
CA PRO A 327 7.64 5.26 -14.14
C PRO A 327 9.01 4.69 -13.75
N GLY A 328 9.30 3.47 -14.17
CA GLY A 328 10.51 2.72 -13.82
C GLY A 328 10.42 1.90 -12.52
N ASP A 329 9.34 1.98 -11.74
CA ASP A 329 9.14 1.10 -10.59
C ASP A 329 8.74 -0.31 -11.04
N VAL A 330 9.62 -1.28 -10.78
CA VAL A 330 9.42 -2.68 -11.17
C VAL A 330 9.06 -3.49 -9.94
N ARG A 331 7.84 -4.02 -9.93
CA ARG A 331 7.33 -4.89 -8.87
C ARG A 331 6.76 -6.16 -9.49
N ASN A 332 7.07 -7.31 -8.89
CA ASN A 332 6.54 -8.61 -9.29
C ASN A 332 6.37 -9.51 -8.07
N ASP A 333 5.45 -9.12 -7.19
CA ASP A 333 5.14 -9.87 -5.97
C ASP A 333 3.85 -10.67 -6.16
N ILE A 334 3.87 -11.97 -5.86
CA ILE A 334 2.67 -12.83 -5.90
C ILE A 334 2.34 -13.23 -4.46
N TYR A 335 1.26 -12.68 -3.91
CA TYR A 335 0.79 -13.10 -2.59
C TYR A 335 -0.08 -14.33 -2.72
N VAL A 336 0.25 -15.37 -1.93
CA VAL A 336 -0.46 -16.65 -1.90
C VAL A 336 -0.95 -16.86 -0.48
N THR A 337 -2.27 -16.92 -0.32
CA THR A 337 -2.93 -17.18 0.96
C THR A 337 -3.47 -18.60 0.98
N LEU A 338 -3.03 -19.39 1.96
CA LEU A 338 -3.65 -20.67 2.29
C LEU A 338 -4.94 -20.38 3.04
N VAL A 339 -6.10 -20.59 2.43
CA VAL A 339 -7.39 -20.21 3.03
C VAL A 339 -7.87 -21.32 3.95
N GLN A 340 -8.32 -22.43 3.36
CA GLN A 340 -8.91 -23.56 4.08
C GLN A 340 -8.80 -24.86 3.29
N GLY A 341 -9.07 -25.97 3.96
CA GLY A 341 -9.27 -27.26 3.31
C GLY A 341 -10.25 -28.14 4.06
N ASP A 342 -10.70 -29.22 3.44
CA ASP A 342 -11.53 -30.26 4.03
C ASP A 342 -10.93 -31.62 3.66
N PHE A 343 -10.45 -32.36 4.67
CA PHE A 343 -9.74 -33.62 4.45
C PHE A 343 -10.44 -34.75 5.19
N ASP A 344 -10.80 -35.80 4.45
CA ASP A 344 -11.40 -36.96 5.08
C ASP A 344 -10.40 -37.74 5.96
N LYS A 345 -10.93 -38.30 7.05
CA LYS A 345 -10.18 -39.14 7.99
C LYS A 345 -9.61 -40.41 7.34
N GLY A 346 -10.17 -40.83 6.20
CA GLY A 346 -9.80 -42.06 5.51
C GLY A 346 -9.97 -43.28 6.42
N SER A 347 -8.92 -44.08 6.57
CA SER A 347 -8.88 -45.27 7.44
C SER A 347 -8.55 -44.97 8.91
N LYS A 348 -8.26 -43.71 9.29
CA LYS A 348 -7.95 -43.35 10.67
C LYS A 348 -9.22 -43.13 11.50
N THR A 349 -9.14 -43.41 12.79
CA THR A 349 -10.22 -43.20 13.76
C THR A 349 -10.46 -41.71 14.03
N THR A 350 -9.38 -40.91 14.06
CA THR A 350 -9.39 -39.46 14.26
C THR A 350 -9.04 -38.71 12.97
N ALA A 351 -9.38 -37.43 12.90
CA ALA A 351 -8.97 -36.57 11.79
C ALA A 351 -7.43 -36.44 11.72
N LYS A 352 -6.92 -36.14 10.52
CA LYS A 352 -5.49 -35.96 10.27
C LYS A 352 -5.05 -34.58 10.75
N ASN A 353 -3.89 -34.50 11.41
CA ASN A 353 -3.16 -33.24 11.59
C ASN A 353 -2.50 -32.88 10.25
N VAL A 354 -3.10 -31.99 9.47
CA VAL A 354 -2.65 -31.68 8.11
C VAL A 354 -1.62 -30.55 8.13
N GLU A 355 -0.46 -30.80 7.54
CA GLU A 355 0.55 -29.79 7.19
C GLU A 355 0.54 -29.60 5.68
N VAL A 356 0.38 -28.36 5.23
CA VAL A 356 0.51 -27.97 3.83
C VAL A 356 1.92 -27.46 3.62
N THR A 357 2.59 -28.03 2.62
CA THR A 357 3.90 -27.56 2.19
C THR A 357 3.76 -26.87 0.85
N VAL A 358 4.18 -25.61 0.77
CA VAL A 358 4.16 -24.77 -0.43
C VAL A 358 5.57 -24.70 -1.00
N SER A 359 5.70 -24.90 -2.31
CA SER A 359 6.97 -24.79 -3.02
C SER A 359 6.71 -24.34 -4.45
N VAL A 360 7.70 -23.66 -5.04
CA VAL A 360 7.64 -23.20 -6.44
C VAL A 360 8.50 -24.11 -7.30
N TYR A 361 7.95 -24.56 -8.42
CA TYR A 361 8.63 -25.43 -9.38
C TYR A 361 8.53 -24.83 -10.78
N ASP A 362 9.48 -25.18 -11.64
CA ASP A 362 9.39 -24.94 -13.09
C ASP A 362 8.70 -26.10 -13.82
N GLU A 363 8.49 -25.94 -15.12
CA GLU A 363 7.85 -26.91 -16.01
C GLU A 363 8.57 -28.26 -16.08
N ASP A 364 9.88 -28.27 -15.85
CA ASP A 364 10.72 -29.47 -15.81
C ASP A 364 10.67 -30.19 -14.45
N GLY A 365 10.01 -29.60 -13.44
CA GLY A 365 9.90 -30.14 -12.10
C GLY A 365 11.11 -29.86 -11.21
N LYS A 366 11.96 -28.90 -11.58
CA LYS A 366 13.03 -28.39 -10.72
C LYS A 366 12.47 -27.30 -9.80
N ARG A 367 12.90 -27.33 -8.54
CA ARG A 367 12.47 -26.37 -7.52
C ARG A 367 13.21 -25.04 -7.69
N LEU A 368 12.48 -23.94 -7.60
CA LEU A 368 13.04 -22.60 -7.49
C LEU A 368 13.40 -22.34 -6.03
N GLU A 369 14.68 -22.07 -5.77
CA GLU A 369 15.20 -21.89 -4.42
C GLU A 369 15.09 -20.42 -3.98
N SER A 370 14.80 -20.19 -2.69
CA SER A 370 14.79 -18.84 -2.08
C SER A 370 13.89 -17.82 -2.78
N VAL A 371 12.68 -18.24 -3.16
CA VAL A 371 11.66 -17.37 -3.80
C VAL A 371 10.45 -17.08 -2.92
N ILE A 372 10.31 -17.76 -1.77
CA ILE A 372 9.17 -17.60 -0.85
C ILE A 372 9.60 -16.75 0.34
N PHE A 373 8.82 -15.73 0.65
CA PHE A 373 8.99 -14.81 1.78
C PHE A 373 7.77 -14.93 2.70
N PRO A 374 7.90 -15.60 3.86
CA PRO A 374 6.81 -15.71 4.84
C PRO A 374 6.39 -14.35 5.43
N GLY A 375 7.33 -13.42 5.48
CA GLY A 375 7.13 -12.05 5.94
C GLY A 375 8.39 -11.21 5.69
N ALA A 376 8.25 -9.90 5.86
CA ALA A 376 9.36 -8.96 5.90
C ALA A 376 10.24 -9.19 7.14
N GLY A 377 11.53 -8.90 7.02
CA GLY A 377 12.50 -9.04 8.11
C GLY A 377 13.13 -10.44 8.26
N ASP A 378 12.72 -11.40 7.44
CA ASP A 378 13.33 -12.73 7.36
C ASP A 378 13.84 -13.05 5.95
N GLU A 379 14.68 -14.08 5.84
CA GLU A 379 15.28 -14.49 4.58
C GLU A 379 14.32 -15.29 3.69
N ALA A 380 14.61 -15.28 2.40
CA ALA A 380 13.86 -16.04 1.41
C ALA A 380 14.08 -17.55 1.59
N ILE A 381 13.00 -18.31 1.60
CA ILE A 381 12.99 -19.77 1.75
C ILE A 381 12.49 -20.44 0.46
N SER A 382 12.78 -21.73 0.31
CA SER A 382 12.35 -22.53 -0.84
C SER A 382 11.08 -23.34 -0.56
N GLU A 383 10.76 -23.54 0.72
CA GLU A 383 9.66 -24.37 1.17
C GLU A 383 8.99 -23.74 2.38
N TYR A 384 7.70 -23.42 2.28
CA TYR A 384 6.89 -22.93 3.39
C TYR A 384 5.99 -24.03 3.94
N LYS A 385 5.88 -24.13 5.27
CA LYS A 385 5.04 -25.13 5.96
C LYS A 385 3.97 -24.42 6.77
N SER A 386 2.71 -24.81 6.58
CA SER A 386 1.58 -24.21 7.29
C SER A 386 1.58 -24.51 8.79
N VAL A 387 0.76 -23.77 9.53
CA VAL A 387 0.33 -24.13 10.88
C VAL A 387 -0.46 -25.43 10.85
N ILE A 388 -0.34 -26.22 11.91
CA ILE A 388 -1.01 -27.50 12.10
C ILE A 388 -2.08 -27.34 13.18
N TYR A 389 -3.33 -27.55 12.78
CA TYR A 389 -4.46 -27.64 13.71
C TYR A 389 -4.67 -29.10 14.13
N TYR A 390 -4.71 -29.34 15.44
CA TYR A 390 -4.76 -30.69 16.00
C TYR A 390 -6.12 -31.34 15.76
N GLN A 391 -6.13 -32.46 15.02
CA GLN A 391 -7.32 -33.26 14.72
C GLN A 391 -8.52 -32.46 14.15
N VAL A 392 -8.24 -31.38 13.40
CA VAL A 392 -9.28 -30.58 12.75
C VAL A 392 -9.49 -31.07 11.32
N LYS A 393 -10.71 -31.51 11.01
CA LYS A 393 -11.10 -31.97 9.66
C LYS A 393 -11.03 -30.84 8.62
N GLN A 394 -11.49 -29.65 9.02
CA GLN A 394 -11.58 -28.47 8.17
C GLN A 394 -10.64 -27.35 8.66
N PRO A 395 -9.31 -27.49 8.45
CA PRO A 395 -8.36 -26.47 8.87
C PRO A 395 -8.59 -25.17 8.10
N ARG A 396 -8.56 -24.04 8.82
CA ARG A 396 -8.60 -22.69 8.26
C ARG A 396 -7.29 -21.98 8.61
N TRP A 397 -6.37 -21.94 7.66
CA TRP A 397 -5.04 -21.39 7.88
C TRP A 397 -5.05 -19.87 7.86
N PHE A 398 -5.61 -19.28 6.80
CA PHE A 398 -5.51 -17.85 6.49
C PHE A 398 -4.07 -17.32 6.60
N GLU A 399 -3.11 -18.11 6.12
CA GLU A 399 -1.69 -17.78 6.12
C GLU A 399 -1.28 -17.23 4.75
N THR A 400 -0.84 -15.98 4.72
CA THR A 400 -0.35 -15.33 3.50
C THR A 400 1.17 -15.36 3.44
N VAL A 401 1.71 -15.81 2.31
CA VAL A 401 3.14 -15.74 1.99
C VAL A 401 3.34 -14.99 0.67
N LYS A 402 4.45 -14.28 0.55
CA LYS A 402 4.86 -13.65 -0.71
C LYS A 402 5.74 -14.60 -1.50
N VAL A 403 5.49 -14.71 -2.79
CA VAL A 403 6.30 -15.45 -3.75
C VAL A 403 6.86 -14.44 -4.74
N ALA A 404 8.17 -14.25 -4.73
CA ALA A 404 8.87 -13.30 -5.60
C ALA A 404 9.76 -14.08 -6.57
N ILE A 405 9.30 -14.17 -7.82
CA ILE A 405 9.95 -14.91 -8.90
C ILE A 405 10.42 -13.89 -9.95
N PRO A 406 11.62 -14.04 -10.53
CA PRO A 406 12.03 -13.26 -11.69
C PRO A 406 10.96 -13.30 -12.80
N ILE A 407 10.68 -12.14 -13.41
CA ILE A 407 9.58 -11.98 -14.37
C ILE A 407 9.70 -12.96 -15.55
N GLU A 408 10.94 -13.24 -15.96
CA GLU A 408 11.27 -14.19 -17.03
C GLU A 408 10.91 -15.65 -16.71
N ASP A 409 10.94 -16.04 -15.43
CA ASP A 409 10.67 -17.40 -14.99
C ASP A 409 9.18 -17.64 -14.64
N VAL A 410 8.37 -16.58 -14.50
CA VAL A 410 6.95 -16.71 -14.13
C VAL A 410 6.16 -17.56 -15.12
N ASN A 411 6.48 -17.47 -16.42
CA ASN A 411 5.74 -18.15 -17.49
C ASN A 411 5.85 -19.69 -17.43
N ARG A 412 6.97 -20.19 -16.91
CA ARG A 412 7.30 -21.62 -16.77
C ARG A 412 7.11 -22.14 -15.36
N SER A 413 6.66 -21.29 -14.43
CA SER A 413 6.58 -21.62 -13.01
C SER A 413 5.16 -21.97 -12.56
N HIS A 414 5.07 -22.84 -11.56
CA HIS A 414 3.84 -23.19 -10.86
C HIS A 414 4.05 -23.38 -9.37
N LEU A 415 2.96 -23.21 -8.62
CA LEU A 415 2.92 -23.48 -7.19
C LEU A 415 2.50 -24.92 -6.98
N ARG A 416 3.24 -25.64 -6.14
CA ARG A 416 2.94 -27.00 -5.71
C ARG A 416 2.62 -27.03 -4.22
N PHE A 417 1.49 -27.64 -3.89
CA PHE A 417 0.99 -27.83 -2.55
C PHE A 417 0.97 -29.31 -2.23
N THR A 418 1.76 -29.76 -1.25
CA THR A 418 1.75 -31.16 -0.82
C THR A 418 1.18 -31.28 0.58
N PHE A 419 0.34 -32.29 0.81
CA PHE A 419 -0.32 -32.52 2.08
C PHE A 419 0.31 -33.72 2.80
N ARG A 420 0.75 -33.48 4.04
CA ARG A 420 1.31 -34.51 4.92
C ARG A 420 0.55 -34.58 6.24
N HIS A 421 0.40 -35.78 6.77
CA HIS A 421 -0.08 -35.94 8.14
C HIS A 421 1.10 -35.84 9.11
N ARG A 422 0.98 -35.02 10.16
CA ARG A 422 1.98 -34.94 11.22
C ARG A 422 1.56 -35.70 12.48
N SER A 423 2.39 -36.63 12.92
CA SER A 423 2.16 -37.43 14.12
C SER A 423 2.84 -36.80 15.34
N SER A 424 2.27 -36.98 16.54
CA SER A 424 2.91 -36.59 17.80
C SER A 424 4.20 -37.39 18.08
N GLN A 425 4.33 -38.58 17.49
CA GLN A 425 5.43 -39.52 17.69
C GLN A 425 6.44 -39.45 16.54
N ASP A 426 7.71 -39.14 16.84
CA ASP A 426 8.75 -38.86 15.82
C ASP A 426 8.97 -40.03 14.84
N SER A 427 9.00 -41.27 15.35
CA SER A 427 9.19 -42.46 14.50
C SER A 427 8.03 -42.69 13.52
N LYS A 428 6.80 -42.41 13.95
CA LYS A 428 5.61 -42.51 13.08
C LYS A 428 5.59 -41.35 12.08
N ASP A 429 5.89 -40.14 12.55
CA ASP A 429 5.93 -38.94 11.72
C ASP A 429 6.90 -39.06 10.54
N LYS A 430 8.10 -39.58 10.79
CA LYS A 430 9.11 -39.82 9.73
C LYS A 430 8.69 -40.85 8.69
N SER A 431 7.77 -41.75 9.04
CA SER A 431 7.23 -42.76 8.12
C SER A 431 6.02 -42.26 7.31
N GLU A 432 5.41 -41.14 7.70
CA GLU A 432 4.26 -40.57 7.01
C GLU A 432 4.70 -39.92 5.69
N LYS A 433 4.17 -40.44 4.58
CA LYS A 433 4.42 -39.93 3.24
C LYS A 433 3.40 -38.84 2.87
N ILE A 434 3.69 -38.11 1.80
CA ILE A 434 2.72 -37.20 1.18
C ILE A 434 1.53 -38.03 0.73
N PHE A 435 0.32 -37.63 1.12
CA PHE A 435 -0.91 -38.37 0.80
C PHE A 435 -1.73 -37.72 -0.30
N ALA A 436 -1.48 -36.44 -0.60
CA ALA A 436 -2.17 -35.70 -1.65
C ALA A 436 -1.34 -34.51 -2.15
N LEU A 437 -1.69 -34.01 -3.34
CA LEU A 437 -1.08 -32.85 -3.98
C LEU A 437 -2.14 -31.98 -4.67
N ALA A 438 -1.93 -30.68 -4.64
CA ALA A 438 -2.62 -29.70 -5.48
C ALA A 438 -1.57 -28.79 -6.14
N PHE A 439 -1.92 -28.17 -7.26
CA PHE A 439 -1.01 -27.23 -7.93
C PHE A 439 -1.80 -26.15 -8.68
N VAL A 440 -1.13 -25.04 -9.00
CA VAL A 440 -1.67 -24.01 -9.88
C VAL A 440 -0.56 -23.37 -10.70
N LYS A 441 -0.79 -23.18 -12.00
CA LYS A 441 0.16 -22.52 -12.91
C LYS A 441 0.08 -21.00 -12.71
N LEU A 442 1.23 -20.32 -12.71
CA LEU A 442 1.26 -18.87 -12.50
C LEU A 442 0.85 -18.08 -13.74
N MET A 443 0.96 -18.70 -14.92
CA MET A 443 0.52 -18.14 -16.19
C MET A 443 -0.52 -19.06 -16.85
N ARG A 444 -1.57 -18.46 -17.39
CA ARG A 444 -2.62 -19.16 -18.13
C ARG A 444 -2.16 -19.43 -19.58
N TYR A 445 -2.91 -20.28 -20.27
CA TYR A 445 -2.62 -20.63 -21.68
C TYR A 445 -2.72 -19.44 -22.63
N ASP A 446 -3.50 -18.41 -22.28
CA ASP A 446 -3.64 -17.15 -23.02
C ASP A 446 -2.45 -16.19 -22.80
N GLY A 447 -1.50 -16.56 -21.95
CA GLY A 447 -0.32 -15.77 -21.60
C GLY A 447 -0.55 -14.69 -20.56
N THR A 448 -1.77 -14.57 -20.01
CA THR A 448 -2.06 -13.71 -18.84
C THR A 448 -1.65 -14.39 -17.54
N THR A 449 -1.40 -13.62 -16.50
CA THR A 449 -1.11 -14.20 -15.18
C THR A 449 -2.35 -14.85 -14.56
N LEU A 450 -2.13 -15.68 -13.55
CA LEU A 450 -3.19 -16.18 -12.67
C LEU A 450 -4.07 -15.02 -12.18
N ARG A 451 -5.39 -15.22 -12.23
CA ARG A 451 -6.36 -14.20 -11.79
C ARG A 451 -6.30 -14.02 -10.29
N ASP A 452 -6.50 -12.79 -9.84
CA ASP A 452 -6.68 -12.50 -8.42
C ASP A 452 -7.99 -13.09 -7.90
N GLY A 453 -7.97 -13.52 -6.64
CA GLY A 453 -9.16 -14.05 -5.96
C GLY A 453 -8.94 -15.43 -5.37
N GLU A 454 -10.03 -16.14 -5.10
CA GLU A 454 -10.03 -17.49 -4.54
C GLU A 454 -9.99 -18.55 -5.65
N HIS A 455 -9.21 -19.60 -5.44
CA HIS A 455 -9.07 -20.72 -6.35
C HIS A 455 -9.35 -22.02 -5.61
N ASP A 456 -10.39 -22.73 -6.06
CA ASP A 456 -10.70 -24.08 -5.62
C ASP A 456 -9.85 -25.08 -6.40
N LEU A 457 -8.77 -25.55 -5.76
CA LEU A 457 -7.84 -26.47 -6.38
C LEU A 457 -8.34 -27.91 -6.30
N ILE A 458 -7.94 -28.70 -7.29
CA ILE A 458 -8.19 -30.15 -7.29
C ILE A 458 -7.13 -30.84 -6.45
N VAL A 459 -7.59 -31.70 -5.52
CA VAL A 459 -6.71 -32.49 -4.66
C VAL A 459 -6.50 -33.86 -5.31
N TYR A 460 -5.29 -34.09 -5.82
CA TYR A 460 -4.87 -35.34 -6.44
C TYR A 460 -4.28 -36.31 -5.42
N LYS A 461 -4.62 -37.60 -5.56
CA LYS A 461 -4.06 -38.72 -4.80
C LYS A 461 -3.43 -39.73 -5.77
N ALA A 462 -2.20 -40.14 -5.48
CA ALA A 462 -1.44 -41.14 -6.21
C ALA A 462 -0.31 -41.69 -5.32
N GLU A 463 0.48 -42.64 -5.84
CA GLU A 463 1.74 -43.03 -5.18
C GLU A 463 2.71 -41.85 -5.08
N ALA A 464 3.43 -41.74 -3.96
CA ALA A 464 4.25 -40.57 -3.63
C ALA A 464 5.22 -40.15 -4.75
N LYS A 465 5.95 -41.12 -5.34
CA LYS A 465 6.92 -40.84 -6.42
C LYS A 465 6.26 -40.28 -7.67
N LYS A 466 5.04 -40.72 -7.96
CA LYS A 466 4.27 -40.28 -9.12
C LYS A 466 3.61 -38.92 -8.89
N LEU A 467 3.23 -38.66 -7.64
CA LEU A 467 2.64 -37.39 -7.25
C LEU A 467 3.64 -36.24 -7.41
N GLU A 468 4.93 -36.50 -7.19
CA GLU A 468 5.99 -35.49 -7.30
C GLU A 468 6.42 -35.20 -8.75
N ASP A 469 6.01 -35.99 -9.73
CA ASP A 469 6.38 -35.84 -11.15
C ASP A 469 5.56 -34.73 -11.85
N ALA A 470 6.24 -33.63 -12.18
CA ALA A 470 5.66 -32.45 -12.82
C ALA A 470 5.04 -32.76 -14.17
N SER A 471 5.68 -33.61 -14.98
CA SER A 471 5.18 -33.96 -16.32
C SER A 471 3.81 -34.63 -16.27
N THR A 472 3.54 -35.42 -15.23
CA THR A 472 2.26 -36.08 -15.02
C THR A 472 1.17 -35.08 -14.66
N TYR A 473 1.32 -34.28 -13.59
CA TYR A 473 0.22 -33.44 -13.12
C TYR A 473 0.04 -32.14 -13.91
N LEU A 474 1.07 -31.57 -14.54
CA LEU A 474 0.94 -30.34 -15.33
C LEU A 474 0.04 -30.49 -16.58
N SER A 475 -0.16 -31.73 -17.03
CA SER A 475 -1.12 -32.06 -18.10
C SER A 475 -2.59 -32.04 -17.64
N LEU A 476 -2.83 -32.10 -16.32
CA LEU A 476 -4.16 -32.17 -15.73
C LEU A 476 -4.70 -30.77 -15.42
N PRO A 477 -6.04 -30.63 -15.25
CA PRO A 477 -6.64 -29.38 -14.78
C PRO A 477 -6.17 -29.00 -13.38
N SER A 478 -5.95 -27.72 -13.13
CA SER A 478 -5.48 -27.24 -11.81
C SER A 478 -6.64 -26.91 -10.85
N THR A 479 -7.71 -26.33 -11.38
CA THR A 479 -8.86 -25.86 -10.61
C THR A 479 -10.14 -26.61 -10.99
N LYS A 480 -11.13 -26.59 -10.09
CA LYS A 480 -12.46 -27.15 -10.38
C LYS A 480 -13.15 -26.46 -11.56
N ILE A 481 -12.97 -25.14 -11.71
CA ILE A 481 -13.50 -24.36 -12.83
C ILE A 481 -12.91 -24.87 -14.16
N GLU A 482 -11.59 -25.07 -14.22
CA GLU A 482 -10.93 -25.59 -15.42
C GLU A 482 -11.42 -27.02 -15.77
N LEU A 483 -11.75 -27.83 -14.77
CA LEU A 483 -12.32 -29.17 -14.96
C LEU A 483 -13.73 -29.11 -15.55
N GLU A 484 -14.56 -28.16 -15.10
CA GLU A 484 -15.92 -27.92 -15.62
C GLU A 484 -15.87 -27.40 -17.06
N GLU A 485 -14.99 -26.44 -17.37
CA GLU A 485 -14.82 -25.85 -18.70
C GLU A 485 -14.39 -26.88 -19.76
N LYS A 486 -13.56 -27.85 -19.38
CA LYS A 486 -13.13 -28.92 -20.29
C LYS A 486 -14.22 -29.98 -20.54
N GLY A 487 -15.46 -29.75 -20.11
CA GLY A 487 -16.63 -30.58 -20.44
C GLY A 487 -16.60 -31.98 -19.83
N HIS A 488 -15.71 -32.24 -18.87
CA HIS A 488 -15.58 -33.57 -18.28
C HIS A 488 -16.85 -33.93 -17.48
N SER A 489 -17.57 -32.95 -16.92
CA SER A 489 -18.83 -33.10 -16.18
C SER A 489 -20.01 -33.70 -16.98
N ALA A 490 -19.95 -33.75 -18.32
CA ALA A 490 -21.08 -34.18 -19.17
C ALA A 490 -21.19 -35.70 -19.39
N THR A 491 -20.21 -36.50 -18.94
CA THR A 491 -20.29 -37.97 -19.05
C THR A 491 -20.50 -38.58 -17.67
N GLY A 492 -21.68 -39.16 -17.41
CA GLY A 492 -22.12 -39.72 -16.12
C GLY A 492 -21.32 -40.91 -15.55
N LYS A 493 -20.01 -41.01 -15.84
CA LYS A 493 -19.07 -41.92 -15.17
C LYS A 493 -18.42 -41.16 -14.01
N SER A 494 -18.46 -41.76 -12.82
CA SER A 494 -17.77 -41.26 -11.62
C SER A 494 -16.32 -40.86 -11.96
N MET A 495 -16.06 -39.55 -11.93
CA MET A 495 -14.88 -38.85 -12.45
C MET A 495 -13.61 -39.05 -11.61
N GLN A 496 -13.51 -40.16 -10.88
CA GLN A 496 -12.51 -40.32 -9.83
C GLN A 496 -11.10 -40.55 -10.36
N ASN A 497 -10.91 -40.97 -11.62
CA ASN A 497 -9.59 -41.21 -12.19
C ASN A 497 -9.41 -40.39 -13.48
N LEU A 498 -8.47 -39.44 -13.47
CA LEU A 498 -8.07 -38.67 -14.65
C LEU A 498 -6.58 -38.94 -14.91
N GLY A 499 -6.31 -39.70 -15.99
CA GLY A 499 -5.00 -40.30 -16.19
C GLY A 499 -4.69 -41.33 -15.09
N SER A 500 -3.48 -41.25 -14.52
CA SER A 500 -3.04 -42.13 -13.43
C SER A 500 -3.21 -41.53 -12.03
N CYS A 501 -3.86 -40.38 -11.92
CA CYS A 501 -4.09 -39.67 -10.66
C CYS A 501 -5.57 -39.76 -10.30
N THR A 502 -5.85 -40.01 -9.02
CA THR A 502 -7.23 -40.05 -8.51
C THR A 502 -7.63 -38.68 -8.00
N ILE A 503 -8.75 -38.15 -8.47
CA ILE A 503 -9.35 -36.91 -7.98
C ILE A 503 -10.04 -37.20 -6.64
N SER A 504 -9.58 -36.54 -5.59
CA SER A 504 -10.16 -36.72 -4.26
C SER A 504 -11.43 -35.89 -4.06
N LYS A 505 -12.25 -36.33 -3.10
CA LYS A 505 -13.38 -35.55 -2.57
C LYS A 505 -12.92 -34.46 -1.59
N ASP A 506 -11.67 -34.52 -1.14
CA ASP A 506 -11.06 -33.50 -0.29
C ASP A 506 -11.09 -32.13 -1.02
N SER A 507 -11.23 -31.05 -0.26
CA SER A 507 -11.23 -29.69 -0.79
C SER A 507 -10.00 -28.92 -0.31
N PHE A 508 -9.49 -28.03 -1.17
CA PHE A 508 -8.41 -27.12 -0.82
C PHE A 508 -8.59 -25.82 -1.57
N GLN A 509 -8.59 -24.72 -0.83
CA GLN A 509 -8.81 -23.38 -1.36
C GLN A 509 -7.62 -22.49 -1.04
N ILE A 510 -7.14 -21.78 -2.05
CA ILE A 510 -6.14 -20.72 -1.91
C ILE A 510 -6.73 -19.40 -2.36
N SER A 511 -6.11 -18.30 -1.96
CA SER A 511 -6.35 -17.00 -2.58
C SER A 511 -5.04 -16.43 -3.10
N THR A 512 -5.06 -15.83 -4.29
CA THR A 512 -3.88 -15.19 -4.87
C THR A 512 -4.14 -13.71 -5.16
N LEU A 513 -3.09 -12.92 -5.00
CA LEU A 513 -3.06 -11.50 -5.36
C LEU A 513 -1.73 -11.22 -6.06
N VAL A 514 -1.77 -10.96 -7.37
CA VAL A 514 -0.60 -10.70 -8.21
C VAL A 514 -0.35 -9.20 -8.32
N CYS A 515 0.75 -8.74 -7.74
CA CYS A 515 1.25 -7.37 -7.82
C CYS A 515 2.39 -7.28 -8.84
N SER A 516 2.06 -7.30 -10.14
CA SER A 516 3.04 -7.14 -11.21
C SER A 516 2.86 -5.84 -12.00
N THR A 517 3.92 -5.05 -12.15
CA THR A 517 3.93 -3.89 -13.06
C THR A 517 4.31 -4.28 -14.50
N LYS A 518 4.57 -5.57 -14.77
CA LYS A 518 4.98 -6.07 -16.10
C LYS A 518 4.07 -7.15 -16.67
N LEU A 519 3.39 -7.91 -15.81
CA LEU A 519 2.53 -9.00 -16.24
C LEU A 519 1.06 -8.67 -15.92
N THR A 520 0.23 -8.57 -16.95
CA THR A 520 -1.20 -8.24 -16.80
C THR A 520 -2.10 -9.47 -16.75
N GLN A 521 -3.25 -9.32 -16.07
CA GLN A 521 -4.35 -10.29 -16.05
C GLN A 521 -5.37 -10.03 -17.16
N ASN A 522 -5.28 -8.89 -17.85
CA ASN A 522 -6.22 -8.50 -18.89
C ASN A 522 -5.70 -8.94 -20.28
N VAL A 523 -6.51 -9.72 -20.99
CA VAL A 523 -6.16 -10.27 -22.30
C VAL A 523 -6.01 -9.17 -23.36
N ASP A 524 -6.88 -8.15 -23.34
CA ASP A 524 -6.85 -7.05 -24.32
C ASP A 524 -5.60 -6.19 -24.16
N LEU A 525 -5.23 -5.88 -22.91
CA LEU A 525 -4.00 -5.15 -22.60
C LEU A 525 -2.76 -5.98 -22.95
N LEU A 526 -2.77 -7.29 -22.66
CA LEU A 526 -1.69 -8.19 -23.04
C LEU A 526 -1.51 -8.24 -24.56
N GLY A 527 -2.61 -8.29 -25.31
CA GLY A 527 -2.61 -8.26 -26.77
C GLY A 527 -1.95 -7.00 -27.34
N LEU A 528 -2.13 -5.85 -26.67
CA LEU A 528 -1.41 -4.62 -26.99
C LEU A 528 0.07 -4.69 -26.60
N LEU A 529 0.40 -5.14 -25.39
CA LEU A 529 1.81 -5.18 -24.93
C LEU A 529 2.65 -6.18 -25.74
N LYS A 530 2.05 -7.28 -26.19
CA LYS A 530 2.67 -8.29 -27.07
C LYS A 530 2.30 -8.12 -28.54
N TRP A 531 1.95 -6.91 -28.97
CA TRP A 531 1.44 -6.64 -30.33
C TRP A 531 2.35 -7.16 -31.46
N ARG A 532 3.68 -7.15 -31.25
CA ARG A 532 4.66 -7.67 -32.22
C ARG A 532 4.51 -9.17 -32.51
N SER A 533 3.93 -9.93 -31.58
CA SER A 533 3.69 -11.37 -31.77
C SER A 533 2.48 -11.64 -32.67
N ASN A 534 1.50 -10.73 -32.73
CA ASN A 534 0.23 -10.90 -33.42
C ASN A 534 -0.23 -9.60 -34.12
N THR A 535 0.49 -9.17 -35.16
CA THR A 535 0.23 -7.92 -35.89
C THR A 535 -1.15 -7.88 -36.56
N ASN A 536 -1.70 -9.03 -36.95
CA ASN A 536 -3.02 -9.14 -37.60
C ASN A 536 -4.18 -8.69 -36.70
N LEU A 537 -4.03 -8.78 -35.37
CA LEU A 537 -5.06 -8.41 -34.40
C LEU A 537 -4.88 -6.98 -33.86
N LEU A 538 -3.88 -6.25 -34.34
CA LEU A 538 -3.49 -4.94 -33.80
C LEU A 538 -4.63 -3.91 -33.82
N GLN A 539 -5.36 -3.82 -34.93
CA GLN A 539 -6.50 -2.90 -35.04
C GLN A 539 -7.59 -3.21 -34.02
N GLN A 540 -7.85 -4.49 -33.77
CA GLN A 540 -8.81 -4.94 -32.77
C GLN A 540 -8.31 -4.63 -31.36
N ASN A 541 -7.04 -4.92 -31.05
CA ASN A 541 -6.44 -4.67 -29.74
C ASN A 541 -6.48 -3.18 -29.38
N LEU A 542 -6.18 -2.27 -30.32
CA LEU A 542 -6.28 -0.82 -30.10
C LEU A 542 -7.71 -0.38 -29.77
N LYS A 543 -8.72 -0.95 -30.45
CA LYS A 543 -10.14 -0.66 -30.16
C LYS A 543 -10.59 -1.24 -28.81
N GLN A 544 -10.08 -2.40 -28.41
CA GLN A 544 -10.44 -3.00 -27.12
C GLN A 544 -9.74 -2.31 -25.95
N LEU A 545 -8.54 -1.76 -26.13
CA LEU A 545 -7.85 -0.96 -25.11
C LEU A 545 -8.74 0.14 -24.53
N MET A 546 -9.52 0.81 -25.40
CA MET A 546 -10.44 1.89 -25.00
C MET A 546 -11.63 1.42 -24.14
N LYS A 547 -11.75 0.10 -23.90
CA LYS A 547 -12.77 -0.52 -23.04
C LYS A 547 -12.17 -1.16 -21.78
N VAL A 548 -10.84 -1.21 -21.66
CA VAL A 548 -10.17 -1.75 -20.48
C VAL A 548 -10.42 -0.85 -19.28
N ASP A 549 -10.54 -1.44 -18.08
CA ASP A 549 -10.68 -0.67 -16.85
C ASP A 549 -9.49 0.28 -16.66
N GLY A 550 -9.79 1.54 -16.34
CA GLY A 550 -8.75 2.57 -16.17
C GLY A 550 -7.74 2.21 -15.07
N GLY A 551 -8.14 1.45 -14.06
CA GLY A 551 -7.26 0.96 -13.00
C GLY A 551 -6.18 -0.01 -13.51
N GLU A 552 -6.47 -0.83 -14.51
CA GLU A 552 -5.47 -1.67 -15.17
C GLU A 552 -4.54 -0.82 -16.05
N VAL A 553 -5.11 0.09 -16.86
CA VAL A 553 -4.31 0.93 -17.77
C VAL A 553 -3.29 1.78 -17.02
N VAL A 554 -3.66 2.39 -15.88
CA VAL A 554 -2.73 3.21 -15.10
C VAL A 554 -1.60 2.41 -14.44
N LYS A 555 -1.80 1.12 -14.12
CA LYS A 555 -0.74 0.25 -13.59
C LYS A 555 0.37 0.02 -14.62
N PHE A 556 -0.01 -0.11 -15.89
CA PHE A 556 0.90 -0.34 -17.02
C PHE A 556 1.08 0.92 -17.87
N LEU A 557 0.89 2.12 -17.29
CA LEU A 557 0.83 3.37 -18.06
C LEU A 557 2.06 3.57 -18.95
N GLN A 558 3.25 3.36 -18.39
CA GLN A 558 4.50 3.47 -19.13
C GLN A 558 4.54 2.49 -20.31
N ASP A 559 4.39 1.19 -20.05
CA ASP A 559 4.48 0.15 -21.08
C ASP A 559 3.37 0.29 -22.15
N THR A 560 2.19 0.76 -21.75
CA THR A 560 1.07 1.06 -22.67
C THR A 560 1.41 2.22 -23.60
N LEU A 561 1.93 3.33 -23.06
CA LEU A 561 2.34 4.48 -23.87
C LEU A 561 3.51 4.13 -24.78
N ASP A 562 4.51 3.40 -24.27
CA ASP A 562 5.64 2.92 -25.07
C ASP A 562 5.16 2.02 -26.22
N ALA A 563 4.22 1.09 -25.96
CA ALA A 563 3.63 0.25 -27.01
C ALA A 563 2.91 1.09 -28.07
N LEU A 564 2.07 2.06 -27.66
CA LEU A 564 1.32 2.94 -28.56
C LEU A 564 2.25 3.75 -29.48
N PHE A 565 3.28 4.38 -28.93
CA PHE A 565 4.23 5.14 -29.74
C PHE A 565 5.10 4.25 -30.63
N ASN A 566 5.50 3.07 -30.17
CA ASN A 566 6.21 2.11 -31.01
C ASN A 566 5.35 1.64 -32.20
N ILE A 567 4.06 1.35 -31.97
CA ILE A 567 3.11 1.01 -33.05
C ILE A 567 3.04 2.15 -34.08
N MET A 568 2.95 3.40 -33.62
CA MET A 568 2.93 4.57 -34.48
C MET A 568 4.23 4.74 -35.28
N MET A 569 5.39 4.43 -34.70
CA MET A 569 6.68 4.56 -35.39
C MET A 569 6.94 3.42 -36.40
N GLU A 570 6.60 2.18 -36.05
CA GLU A 570 6.85 1.00 -36.90
C GLU A 570 5.85 0.88 -38.06
N ASN A 571 4.65 1.45 -37.95
CA ASN A 571 3.65 1.46 -39.03
C ASN A 571 3.58 2.83 -39.71
N SER A 572 4.70 3.27 -40.31
CA SER A 572 4.81 4.60 -40.92
C SER A 572 3.88 4.84 -42.11
N GLU A 573 3.50 3.78 -42.82
CA GLU A 573 2.76 3.86 -44.09
C GLU A 573 1.24 3.92 -43.93
N SER A 574 0.71 3.65 -42.75
CA SER A 574 -0.72 3.47 -42.53
C SER A 574 -1.34 4.56 -41.65
N GLU A 575 -2.10 5.46 -42.27
CA GLU A 575 -2.82 6.54 -41.57
C GLU A 575 -3.92 6.02 -40.61
N THR A 576 -4.37 4.78 -40.80
CA THR A 576 -5.41 4.18 -39.96
C THR A 576 -4.88 3.88 -38.56
N PHE A 577 -3.64 3.40 -38.43
CA PHE A 577 -3.03 3.16 -37.12
C PHE A 577 -2.67 4.47 -36.41
N ASP A 578 -2.28 5.52 -37.14
CA ASP A 578 -2.01 6.84 -36.57
C ASP A 578 -3.25 7.41 -35.88
N THR A 579 -4.43 7.29 -36.52
CA THR A 579 -5.71 7.71 -35.95
C THR A 579 -6.09 6.90 -34.71
N LEU A 580 -5.94 5.56 -34.74
CA LEU A 580 -6.29 4.71 -33.61
C LEU A 580 -5.38 4.90 -32.40
N VAL A 581 -4.08 5.11 -32.63
CA VAL A 581 -3.14 5.42 -31.55
C VAL A 581 -3.46 6.79 -30.95
N PHE A 582 -3.81 7.79 -31.78
CA PHE A 582 -4.24 9.10 -31.30
C PHE A 582 -5.49 8.99 -30.40
N ASP A 583 -6.50 8.25 -30.84
CA ASP A 583 -7.71 8.01 -30.05
C ASP A 583 -7.41 7.30 -28.73
N ALA A 584 -6.51 6.31 -28.74
CA ALA A 584 -6.04 5.63 -27.53
C ALA A 584 -5.32 6.59 -26.57
N LEU A 585 -4.47 7.49 -27.07
CA LEU A 585 -3.80 8.52 -26.26
C LEU A 585 -4.81 9.48 -25.63
N VAL A 586 -5.80 9.95 -26.41
CA VAL A 586 -6.90 10.79 -25.90
C VAL A 586 -7.67 10.07 -24.80
N PHE A 587 -7.95 8.78 -24.96
CA PHE A 587 -8.60 7.96 -23.95
C PHE A 587 -7.77 7.87 -22.66
N ILE A 588 -6.48 7.55 -22.74
CA ILE A 588 -5.59 7.44 -21.57
C ILE A 588 -5.47 8.79 -20.84
N ILE A 589 -5.28 9.88 -21.57
CA ILE A 589 -5.20 11.23 -20.99
C ILE A 589 -6.55 11.60 -20.34
N GLY A 590 -7.67 11.27 -21.00
CA GLY A 590 -9.02 11.45 -20.47
C GLY A 590 -9.25 10.68 -19.17
N LEU A 591 -8.72 9.46 -19.05
CA LEU A 591 -8.75 8.69 -17.80
C LEU A 591 -7.99 9.39 -16.68
N ILE A 592 -6.79 9.92 -16.96
CA ILE A 592 -5.94 10.60 -15.96
C ILE A 592 -6.54 11.95 -15.53
N ALA A 593 -7.29 12.60 -16.42
CA ALA A 593 -8.02 13.83 -16.11
C ALA A 593 -9.23 13.61 -15.17
N ASP A 594 -9.71 12.37 -15.03
CA ASP A 594 -10.74 12.02 -14.06
C ASP A 594 -10.24 12.22 -12.62
N ARG A 595 -11.10 12.75 -11.74
CA ARG A 595 -10.81 12.90 -10.31
C ARG A 595 -10.34 11.60 -9.66
N LYS A 596 -10.80 10.44 -10.15
CA LYS A 596 -10.38 9.12 -9.66
C LYS A 596 -8.89 8.85 -9.86
N PHE A 597 -8.27 9.41 -10.90
CA PHE A 597 -6.89 9.13 -11.31
C PHE A 597 -6.00 10.37 -11.37
N GLN A 598 -6.47 11.51 -10.86
CA GLN A 598 -5.75 12.79 -10.91
C GLN A 598 -4.34 12.73 -10.27
N HIS A 599 -4.12 11.83 -9.32
CA HIS A 599 -2.81 11.57 -8.71
C HIS A 599 -1.78 10.97 -9.68
N PHE A 600 -2.19 10.49 -10.87
CA PHE A 600 -1.29 10.05 -11.94
C PHE A 600 -0.80 11.17 -12.86
N ASN A 601 -1.27 12.42 -12.72
CA ASN A 601 -0.74 13.55 -13.50
C ASN A 601 0.80 13.70 -13.37
N PRO A 602 1.39 13.64 -12.16
CA PRO A 602 2.85 13.66 -11.99
C PRO A 602 3.57 12.49 -12.67
N VAL A 603 2.92 11.31 -12.75
CA VAL A 603 3.45 10.12 -13.43
C VAL A 603 3.55 10.36 -14.93
N LEU A 604 2.47 10.88 -15.54
CA LEU A 604 2.43 11.23 -16.95
C LEU A 604 3.46 12.33 -17.31
N GLU A 605 3.56 13.37 -16.47
CA GLU A 605 4.57 14.42 -16.59
C GLU A 605 6.00 13.86 -16.54
N THR A 606 6.26 12.95 -15.61
CA THR A 606 7.58 12.31 -15.47
C THR A 606 7.90 11.43 -16.68
N TYR A 607 6.92 10.69 -17.20
CA TYR A 607 7.05 9.90 -18.42
C TYR A 607 7.42 10.77 -19.63
N ILE A 608 6.68 11.85 -19.88
CA ILE A 608 6.95 12.79 -20.98
C ILE A 608 8.37 13.36 -20.87
N LYS A 609 8.78 13.77 -19.66
CA LYS A 609 10.09 14.40 -19.47
C LYS A 609 11.24 13.42 -19.57
N LYS A 610 11.14 12.22 -18.97
CA LYS A 610 12.30 11.33 -18.76
C LYS A 610 12.30 10.05 -19.59
N HIS A 611 11.15 9.49 -19.96
CA HIS A 611 11.06 8.15 -20.56
C HIS A 611 10.64 8.18 -22.04
N PHE A 612 9.81 9.15 -22.43
CA PHE A 612 9.35 9.29 -23.80
C PHE A 612 10.51 9.50 -24.79
N SER A 613 10.53 8.71 -25.87
CA SER A 613 11.66 8.62 -26.81
C SER A 613 11.29 8.72 -28.29
N ALA A 614 10.00 8.83 -28.64
CA ALA A 614 9.56 8.83 -30.04
C ALA A 614 9.83 10.18 -30.75
N THR A 615 10.87 10.23 -31.58
CA THR A 615 11.37 11.46 -32.23
C THR A 615 10.52 11.96 -33.39
N LEU A 616 9.80 11.08 -34.10
CA LEU A 616 8.94 11.44 -35.24
C LEU A 616 7.44 11.48 -34.89
N ALA A 617 7.08 11.27 -33.62
CA ALA A 617 5.68 11.30 -33.20
C ALA A 617 5.03 12.68 -33.44
N TYR A 618 5.79 13.79 -33.36
CA TYR A 618 5.23 15.12 -33.56
C TYR A 618 4.58 15.30 -34.95
N THR A 619 5.18 14.79 -36.04
CA THR A 619 4.61 14.97 -37.39
C THR A 619 3.28 14.25 -37.52
N LYS A 620 3.20 13.03 -36.99
CA LYS A 620 2.02 12.18 -37.05
C LYS A 620 0.90 12.72 -36.16
N LEU A 621 1.20 13.06 -34.90
CA LEU A 621 0.23 13.64 -33.97
C LEU A 621 -0.33 14.96 -34.48
N THR A 622 0.51 15.85 -35.03
CA THR A 622 0.04 17.12 -35.61
C THR A 622 -0.82 16.89 -36.85
N LYS A 623 -0.47 15.91 -37.69
CA LYS A 623 -1.27 15.55 -38.87
C LYS A 623 -2.67 15.07 -38.48
N VAL A 624 -2.78 14.12 -37.55
CA VAL A 624 -4.08 13.60 -37.08
C VAL A 624 -4.91 14.69 -36.40
N LEU A 625 -4.28 15.52 -35.55
CA LEU A 625 -4.97 16.65 -34.91
C LEU A 625 -5.51 17.64 -35.94
N LYS A 626 -4.72 17.98 -36.97
CA LYS A 626 -5.16 18.83 -38.07
C LYS A 626 -6.35 18.20 -38.80
N THR A 627 -6.31 16.91 -39.10
CA THR A 627 -7.42 16.19 -39.74
C THR A 627 -8.71 16.26 -38.91
N TYR A 628 -8.64 16.16 -37.58
CA TYR A 628 -9.83 16.28 -36.72
C TYR A 628 -10.40 17.70 -36.72
N VAL A 629 -9.55 18.73 -36.73
CA VAL A 629 -9.98 20.14 -36.79
C VAL A 629 -10.57 20.46 -38.17
N ASP A 630 -9.90 20.05 -39.25
CA ASP A 630 -10.36 20.30 -40.63
C ASP A 630 -11.69 19.59 -40.94
N ASN A 631 -12.02 18.52 -40.20
CA ASN A 631 -13.26 17.74 -40.36
C ASN A 631 -14.25 17.91 -39.20
N ALA A 632 -14.14 18.99 -38.40
CA ALA A 632 -14.95 19.20 -37.20
C ALA A 632 -16.48 19.19 -37.45
N GLU A 633 -16.89 19.54 -38.67
CA GLU A 633 -18.30 19.62 -39.10
C GLU A 633 -18.93 18.24 -39.40
N LYS A 634 -18.13 17.16 -39.51
CA LYS A 634 -18.64 15.81 -39.80
C LYS A 634 -19.20 15.14 -38.55
N CYS A 635 -20.43 14.62 -38.65
CA CYS A 635 -21.12 13.90 -37.59
C CYS A 635 -20.30 12.65 -37.16
N GLY A 636 -19.99 12.54 -35.86
CA GLY A 636 -19.14 11.48 -35.28
C GLY A 636 -17.70 11.90 -34.95
N ILE A 637 -17.10 12.81 -35.74
CA ILE A 637 -15.76 13.36 -35.47
C ILE A 637 -15.82 14.45 -34.39
N THR A 638 -16.93 15.18 -34.29
CA THR A 638 -17.13 16.25 -33.31
C THR A 638 -16.93 15.77 -31.85
N ASP A 639 -17.41 14.56 -31.52
CA ASP A 639 -17.24 13.98 -30.18
C ASP A 639 -15.79 13.57 -29.91
N GLN A 640 -15.09 13.02 -30.91
CA GLN A 640 -13.68 12.67 -30.80
C GLN A 640 -12.81 13.93 -30.67
N LEU A 641 -13.11 14.96 -31.47
CA LEU A 641 -12.46 16.26 -31.40
C LEU A 641 -12.67 16.88 -30.02
N PHE A 642 -13.89 16.87 -29.48
CA PHE A 642 -14.17 17.40 -28.14
C PHE A 642 -13.32 16.71 -27.05
N LYS A 643 -13.20 15.38 -27.12
CA LYS A 643 -12.32 14.61 -26.21
C LYS A 643 -10.84 14.98 -26.42
N ALA A 644 -10.40 15.12 -27.66
CA ALA A 644 -9.04 15.53 -27.98
C ALA A 644 -8.71 16.95 -27.48
N MET A 645 -9.66 17.88 -27.59
CA MET A 645 -9.53 19.24 -27.10
C MET A 645 -9.43 19.29 -25.56
N LYS A 646 -10.09 18.38 -24.84
CA LYS A 646 -9.89 18.22 -23.38
C LYS A 646 -8.49 17.69 -23.02
N ALA A 647 -7.94 16.83 -23.86
CA ALA A 647 -6.60 16.23 -23.70
C ALA A 647 -5.47 17.09 -24.30
N LEU A 648 -5.80 18.27 -24.84
CA LEU A 648 -4.93 19.05 -25.72
C LEU A 648 -3.62 19.46 -25.06
N GLU A 649 -3.66 19.80 -23.77
CA GLU A 649 -2.47 20.18 -22.99
C GLU A 649 -1.39 19.08 -23.05
N TYR A 650 -1.76 17.83 -22.75
CA TYR A 650 -0.82 16.71 -22.75
C TYR A 650 -0.43 16.26 -24.15
N ILE A 651 -1.36 16.31 -25.12
CA ILE A 651 -1.04 16.03 -26.53
C ILE A 651 0.03 17.00 -27.04
N PHE A 652 -0.11 18.31 -26.75
CA PHE A 652 0.92 19.29 -27.13
C PHE A 652 2.23 19.05 -26.39
N LYS A 653 2.22 18.67 -25.10
CA LYS A 653 3.45 18.30 -24.38
C LYS A 653 4.19 17.15 -25.08
N PHE A 654 3.48 16.13 -25.57
CA PHE A 654 4.08 15.05 -26.37
C PHE A 654 4.66 15.57 -27.70
N ILE A 655 3.92 16.40 -28.45
CA ILE A 655 4.38 16.99 -29.72
C ILE A 655 5.65 17.81 -29.51
N VAL A 656 5.65 18.71 -28.52
CA VAL A 656 6.79 19.58 -28.19
C VAL A 656 7.98 18.73 -27.76
N ARG A 657 7.79 17.75 -26.88
CA ARG A 657 8.87 16.87 -26.42
C ARG A 657 9.47 16.07 -27.57
N SER A 658 8.64 15.50 -28.44
CA SER A 658 9.06 14.76 -29.62
C SER A 658 9.92 15.63 -30.55
N ARG A 659 9.50 16.88 -30.79
CA ARG A 659 10.27 17.85 -31.59
C ARG A 659 11.62 18.23 -30.96
N ILE A 660 11.67 18.40 -29.63
CA ILE A 660 12.92 18.66 -28.89
C ILE A 660 13.89 17.48 -29.08
N LEU A 661 13.40 16.24 -28.90
CA LEU A 661 14.23 15.04 -29.05
C LEU A 661 14.75 14.87 -30.48
N PHE A 662 13.94 15.17 -31.49
CA PHE A 662 14.36 15.18 -32.89
C PHE A 662 15.52 16.16 -33.14
N ASN A 663 15.41 17.39 -32.63
CA ASN A 663 16.47 18.39 -32.77
C ASN A 663 17.75 18.00 -32.02
N GLN A 664 17.62 17.39 -30.84
CA GLN A 664 18.76 16.90 -30.06
C GLN A 664 19.49 15.77 -30.79
N GLY A 665 18.76 14.77 -31.31
CA GLY A 665 19.36 13.68 -32.09
C GLY A 665 19.99 14.15 -33.41
N SER A 666 19.42 15.18 -34.04
CA SER A 666 19.97 15.78 -35.27
C SER A 666 21.28 16.53 -35.02
N MET A 667 21.44 17.17 -33.85
CA MET A 667 22.68 17.86 -33.48
C MET A 667 23.82 16.90 -33.13
N THR A 668 23.53 15.71 -32.59
CA THR A 668 24.56 14.69 -32.29
C THR A 668 25.13 14.00 -33.53
N LEU A 669 24.42 14.05 -34.67
CA LEU A 669 24.89 13.54 -35.97
C LEU A 669 25.70 14.56 -36.78
N GLN A 670 25.79 15.81 -36.31
CA GLN A 670 26.53 16.90 -36.95
C GLN A 670 27.88 17.21 -36.30
N TYR A 671 28.26 16.46 -35.25
CA TYR A 671 29.60 16.37 -34.69
C TYR A 671 30.08 14.93 -34.79
#